data_AF-A0A944LQV3-F1
#
_entry.id   AF-A0A944LQV3-F1
#
_cell.length_a   1.000
_cell.length_b   1.000
_cell.length_c   1.000
_cell.angle_alpha   90.00
_cell.angle_beta   90.00
_cell.angle_gamma   90.00
#
_symmetry.space_group_name_H-M   'P 1'
#
loop_
_entity.id
_entity.type
_entity.pdbx_description
1 polymer ?
#
loop_
_entity_poly.entity_id
_entity_poly.type
_entity_poly.pdbx_seq_one_letter_code
_entity_poly.pdbx_strand_id
1 'polypeptide(L)'
;MPSPAPPPNRAQSTFQARPVQTDPAGLRRLACSLVLTLFLAVLAVLLPAGSARAAENLTEDGEPLLGAVLDWGEDSAAGFAERLGAPPAVFGHEISIPFRASEEPNVRQFLGQAAAQGSHALLTVTPTDPLEQIDAAAASEFTAAVTRISAGFRGKLLIRFAPDMNASWVDWGQQPAAYRSAFRAVAAEFRQSDDDGTVMVWEPYLGRDYPFERSRRAPAPGSDGFALLDTNGDGNWDRSDGAYAPYYPGDDAVEWVGLTAVHDDTAGKAAVNTVPAAGELPGMLTASGNEDFYADYVQQRDKPLLLQTAAFYSPSAGGVAETEIKGAWWEQVLETATSARFEKTAAVVWDERTSTMDAGVASIDWTITGTPDVAAIRARLEASALVTAPVTPVDAARPYNQPNTLTGAAVWSVGAALLIVLALLWQVPRKVPAVASWGYRDESARDSRVDFLRGLAIVFVVVNHLGMTSLFQLLTQETIGFVSGAELFVLFSGLVVGMVYGPRVADDFGTVVDLTSRRAAKLYMVALVVLLGVFLVSLLPIVHVDALTTYLDQGTGEAGHGSAGRTYNLYAGMESLFQFPVPAQVVPGIFLLQFGPWQFNVMGLYVILLLLSPLVLAALNRGKTLWVLAATLMLYAVGTVTRARLLPSQFEDSFPLLVWQVLFVIGLVAGFHQRSVVAWFSQHTRVVAACTLATVAFAFLSWGNPYLTNGFDARLAIIPDTLYRTLYDGYFARTYLAPGRLVNVLVLVVGYYAFLTAYWRPVKSALGWFFIPLGRATLYVFILHVVLIAVVANVPALRQGNVLLNSAACVVVLCLLWVMVRMRFLFRIIPR
;
A
#
# COMPACT_ATOMS: atom_id res chain seq x y z
N MET A 1 -18.67 87.33 -45.49
CA MET A 1 -19.37 86.67 -44.37
C MET A 1 -19.36 85.16 -44.62
N PRO A 2 -19.15 84.32 -43.60
CA PRO A 2 -17.92 83.50 -43.52
C PRO A 2 -18.14 81.98 -43.61
N SER A 3 -17.05 81.25 -43.89
CA SER A 3 -16.80 79.89 -43.38
C SER A 3 -15.27 79.62 -43.33
N PRO A 4 -14.69 79.21 -42.19
CA PRO A 4 -13.24 78.99 -42.07
C PRO A 4 -12.81 77.51 -42.09
N ALA A 5 -11.75 77.26 -42.88
CA ALA A 5 -10.61 76.32 -42.79
C ALA A 5 -10.75 74.86 -42.26
N PRO A 6 -10.11 73.88 -42.94
CA PRO A 6 -9.69 72.61 -42.33
C PRO A 6 -8.21 72.65 -41.88
N PRO A 7 -7.81 71.92 -40.81
CA PRO A 7 -6.40 71.74 -40.46
C PRO A 7 -5.76 70.46 -41.06
N PRO A 8 -4.42 70.40 -41.19
CA PRO A 8 -3.70 69.41 -42.00
C PRO A 8 -3.06 68.25 -41.20
N ASN A 9 -2.60 67.25 -41.96
CA ASN A 9 -1.85 66.04 -41.60
C ASN A 9 -0.73 66.25 -40.55
N ARG A 10 -0.69 65.35 -39.55
CA ARG A 10 0.43 65.22 -38.60
C ARG A 10 1.44 64.16 -39.04
N ALA A 11 2.69 64.59 -39.05
CA ALA A 11 3.89 63.83 -39.37
C ALA A 11 4.32 62.83 -38.27
N GLN A 12 5.19 61.92 -38.70
CA GLN A 12 5.93 60.92 -37.96
C GLN A 12 6.77 61.51 -36.82
N SER A 13 6.83 60.81 -35.67
CA SER A 13 7.88 60.99 -34.66
C SER A 13 8.41 59.62 -34.24
N THR A 14 9.67 59.38 -34.56
CA THR A 14 10.54 58.28 -34.14
C THR A 14 10.87 58.38 -32.65
N PHE A 15 10.64 57.31 -31.88
CA PHE A 15 11.16 57.19 -30.51
C PHE A 15 12.36 56.24 -30.50
N GLN A 16 13.54 56.79 -30.19
CA GLN A 16 14.79 56.06 -30.00
C GLN A 16 14.77 55.26 -28.68
N ALA A 17 15.25 54.01 -28.73
CA ALA A 17 15.44 53.16 -27.56
C ALA A 17 16.68 53.61 -26.75
N ARG A 18 16.53 53.78 -25.43
CA ARG A 18 17.66 53.93 -24.48
C ARG A 18 18.14 52.54 -24.02
N PRO A 19 19.46 52.33 -23.83
CA PRO A 19 19.98 51.09 -23.26
C PRO A 19 19.73 51.05 -21.75
N VAL A 20 19.27 49.90 -21.25
CA VAL A 20 19.09 49.63 -19.81
C VAL A 20 20.46 49.31 -19.22
N GLN A 21 20.98 50.21 -18.38
CA GLN A 21 22.13 49.95 -17.51
C GLN A 21 21.69 49.00 -16.38
N THR A 22 22.38 47.87 -16.25
CA THR A 22 22.23 46.94 -15.12
C THR A 22 22.96 47.49 -13.89
N ASP A 23 22.23 47.78 -12.82
CA ASP A 23 22.76 48.29 -11.55
C ASP A 23 23.40 47.14 -10.71
N PRO A 24 24.73 47.14 -10.49
CA PRO A 24 25.41 46.13 -9.70
C PRO A 24 25.06 46.16 -8.19
N ALA A 25 24.41 47.21 -7.71
CA ALA A 25 23.99 47.32 -6.32
C ALA A 25 22.83 46.37 -5.96
N GLY A 26 21.98 46.01 -6.94
CA GLY A 26 20.86 45.09 -6.74
C GLY A 26 21.30 43.64 -6.46
N LEU A 27 22.35 43.17 -7.13
CA LEU A 27 22.91 41.83 -6.89
C LEU A 27 23.57 41.71 -5.50
N ARG A 28 24.22 42.77 -5.01
CA ARG A 28 24.85 42.77 -3.67
C ARG A 28 23.83 42.73 -2.54
N ARG A 29 22.68 43.38 -2.69
CA ARG A 29 21.60 43.34 -1.68
C ARG A 29 20.95 41.95 -1.61
N LEU A 30 20.77 41.27 -2.74
CA LEU A 30 20.26 39.90 -2.77
C LEU A 30 21.24 38.88 -2.15
N ALA A 31 22.54 39.05 -2.40
CA ALA A 31 23.58 38.21 -1.80
C ALA A 31 23.69 38.40 -0.27
N CYS A 32 23.60 39.64 0.23
CA CYS A 32 23.64 39.91 1.67
C CYS A 32 22.41 39.38 2.42
N SER A 33 21.21 39.46 1.83
CA SER A 33 20.02 38.84 2.43
C SER A 33 20.12 37.31 2.45
N LEU A 34 20.71 36.67 1.44
CA LEU A 34 20.89 35.22 1.40
C LEU A 34 21.88 34.72 2.47
N VAL A 35 22.97 35.47 2.69
CA VAL A 35 23.99 35.15 3.71
C VAL A 35 23.44 35.34 5.12
N LEU A 36 22.62 36.36 5.36
CA LEU A 36 22.01 36.61 6.68
C LEU A 36 20.98 35.51 7.05
N THR A 37 20.20 35.03 6.08
CA THR A 37 19.25 33.92 6.28
C THR A 37 19.98 32.60 6.53
N LEU A 38 21.10 32.34 5.83
CA LEU A 38 21.96 31.18 6.10
C LEU A 38 22.57 31.23 7.51
N PHE A 39 22.99 32.41 7.97
CA PHE A 39 23.63 32.58 9.28
C PHE A 39 22.63 32.40 10.43
N LEU A 40 21.38 32.86 10.28
CA LEU A 40 20.31 32.64 11.26
C LEU A 40 19.85 31.17 11.30
N ALA A 41 19.86 30.46 10.17
CA ALA A 41 19.56 29.03 10.12
C ALA A 41 20.64 28.17 10.78
N VAL A 42 21.91 28.57 10.73
CA VAL A 42 23.02 27.86 11.39
C VAL A 42 23.02 28.06 12.90
N LEU A 43 22.56 29.21 13.41
CA LEU A 43 22.52 29.47 14.86
C LEU A 43 21.42 28.69 15.59
N ALA A 44 20.36 28.26 14.89
CA ALA A 44 19.29 27.43 15.44
C ALA A 44 19.66 25.93 15.58
N VAL A 45 20.81 25.51 15.04
CA VAL A 45 21.27 24.11 14.98
C VAL A 45 22.11 23.70 16.21
N LEU A 46 22.43 24.63 17.12
CA LEU A 46 23.39 24.40 18.21
C LEU A 46 22.78 24.10 19.60
N LEU A 47 21.52 23.69 19.69
CA LEU A 47 20.95 23.17 20.95
C LEU A 47 21.13 21.64 21.03
N PRO A 48 21.98 21.10 21.94
CA PRO A 48 22.07 19.66 22.13
C PRO A 48 20.85 19.15 22.89
N ALA A 49 20.18 18.14 22.35
CA ALA A 49 19.23 17.32 23.09
C ALA A 49 19.98 16.48 24.13
N GLY A 50 19.41 16.35 25.34
CA GLY A 50 20.05 15.71 26.48
C GLY A 50 20.42 14.25 26.24
N SER A 51 21.55 13.84 26.82
CA SER A 51 22.03 12.45 26.84
C SER A 51 21.12 11.59 27.74
N ALA A 52 20.50 10.55 27.15
CA ALA A 52 19.80 9.52 27.89
C ALA A 52 20.79 8.59 28.61
N ARG A 53 20.43 8.24 29.85
CA ARG A 53 21.19 7.39 30.78
C ARG A 53 21.20 5.94 30.27
N ALA A 54 22.38 5.32 30.21
CA ALA A 54 22.50 3.87 30.15
C ALA A 54 22.11 3.30 31.52
N ALA A 55 21.13 2.40 31.56
CA ALA A 55 20.80 1.63 32.75
C ALA A 55 21.37 0.20 32.59
N GLU A 56 22.15 -0.21 33.59
CA GLU A 56 22.61 -1.59 33.80
C GLU A 56 21.54 -2.42 34.54
N ASN A 57 21.49 -3.71 34.19
CA ASN A 57 20.64 -4.80 34.73
C ASN A 57 19.13 -4.63 34.54
N LEU A 58 18.58 -5.23 33.47
CA LEU A 58 17.21 -5.00 33.00
C LEU A 58 16.38 -6.29 32.93
N THR A 59 16.10 -6.91 34.08
CA THR A 59 14.84 -7.61 34.44
C THR A 59 15.01 -8.25 35.82
N GLU A 60 14.02 -8.12 36.71
CA GLU A 60 13.83 -9.12 37.77
C GLU A 60 13.24 -10.38 37.11
N ASP A 61 13.87 -11.55 37.31
CA ASP A 61 13.38 -12.81 36.73
C ASP A 61 11.94 -13.07 37.19
N GLY A 62 10.97 -13.04 36.26
CA GLY A 62 9.59 -13.48 36.50
C GLY A 62 8.47 -12.46 36.28
N GLU A 63 8.76 -11.20 35.97
CA GLU A 63 7.71 -10.21 35.69
C GLU A 63 7.19 -10.27 34.23
N PRO A 64 5.88 -10.05 33.99
CA PRO A 64 5.28 -10.12 32.65
C PRO A 64 5.76 -8.97 31.75
N LEU A 65 6.25 -9.31 30.56
CA LEU A 65 6.68 -8.36 29.54
C LEU A 65 5.48 -7.76 28.78
N LEU A 66 5.48 -6.45 28.56
CA LEU A 66 4.57 -5.83 27.59
C LEU A 66 5.11 -6.04 26.18
N GLY A 67 4.28 -6.55 25.28
CA GLY A 67 4.55 -6.68 23.87
C GLY A 67 3.52 -5.96 22.99
N ALA A 68 3.88 -5.70 21.74
CA ALA A 68 2.96 -5.22 20.73
C ALA A 68 3.28 -5.80 19.35
N VAL A 69 2.23 -6.20 18.62
CA VAL A 69 2.31 -6.47 17.18
C VAL A 69 1.83 -5.22 16.47
N LEU A 70 2.74 -4.50 15.82
CA LEU A 70 2.39 -3.29 15.10
C LEU A 70 1.92 -3.62 13.68
N ASP A 71 1.13 -2.71 13.13
CA ASP A 71 1.12 -2.53 11.70
C ASP A 71 2.42 -1.83 11.28
N TRP A 72 3.46 -2.58 10.91
CA TRP A 72 4.75 -2.01 10.46
C TRP A 72 4.63 -1.18 9.17
N GLY A 73 3.54 -1.39 8.43
CA GLY A 73 3.16 -0.57 7.29
C GLY A 73 2.68 0.81 7.74
N GLU A 74 1.96 0.92 8.86
CA GLU A 74 1.31 2.14 9.38
C GLU A 74 2.03 2.79 10.59
N ASP A 75 2.94 2.09 11.24
CA ASP A 75 3.60 2.54 12.45
C ASP A 75 5.09 2.15 12.50
N SER A 76 5.76 2.53 13.58
CA SER A 76 7.16 2.17 13.87
C SER A 76 7.34 1.93 15.35
N ALA A 77 8.39 1.21 15.72
CA ALA A 77 8.71 0.96 17.13
C ALA A 77 8.84 2.26 17.95
N ALA A 78 9.44 3.29 17.35
CA ALA A 78 9.57 4.61 17.97
C ALA A 78 8.23 5.37 18.03
N GLY A 79 7.42 5.29 16.98
CA GLY A 79 6.11 5.94 16.91
C GLY A 79 5.15 5.39 17.97
N PHE A 80 5.10 4.07 18.13
CA PHE A 80 4.35 3.42 19.21
C PHE A 80 4.85 3.88 20.59
N ALA A 81 6.17 3.84 20.81
CA ALA A 81 6.77 4.23 22.08
C ALA A 81 6.49 5.69 22.46
N GLU A 82 6.48 6.60 21.48
CA GLU A 82 6.14 8.01 21.69
C GLU A 82 4.67 8.18 22.11
N ARG A 83 3.74 7.47 21.46
CA ARG A 83 2.31 7.53 21.80
C ARG A 83 2.02 6.91 23.16
N LEU A 84 2.53 5.71 23.42
CA LEU A 84 2.30 5.02 24.69
C LEU A 84 3.07 5.68 25.85
N GLY A 85 4.22 6.30 25.58
CA GLY A 85 5.12 6.88 26.58
C GLY A 85 6.24 5.95 27.04
N ALA A 86 6.21 4.68 26.61
CA ALA A 86 7.25 3.68 26.85
C ALA A 86 7.30 2.68 25.68
N PRO A 87 8.49 2.19 25.28
CA PRO A 87 8.59 1.12 24.30
C PRO A 87 8.16 -0.23 24.92
N PRO A 88 7.47 -1.11 24.18
CA PRO A 88 7.17 -2.46 24.64
C PRO A 88 8.46 -3.30 24.69
N ALA A 89 8.52 -4.21 25.65
CA ALA A 89 9.61 -5.17 25.82
C ALA A 89 9.68 -6.21 24.69
N VAL A 90 8.57 -6.48 23.99
CA VAL A 90 8.53 -7.40 22.83
C VAL A 90 7.84 -6.73 21.63
N PHE A 91 8.44 -6.79 20.46
CA PHE A 91 7.77 -6.40 19.21
C PHE A 91 7.52 -7.61 18.32
N GLY A 92 6.35 -7.69 17.69
CA GLY A 92 5.99 -8.81 16.81
C GLY A 92 5.96 -8.46 15.33
N HIS A 93 6.42 -9.38 14.47
CA HIS A 93 6.38 -9.29 13.00
C HIS A 93 6.06 -10.65 12.37
N GLU A 94 5.41 -10.67 11.21
CA GLU A 94 5.02 -11.89 10.50
C GLU A 94 6.07 -12.27 9.43
N ILE A 95 6.32 -13.57 9.24
CA ILE A 95 7.22 -14.11 8.21
C ILE A 95 6.64 -15.40 7.62
N SER A 96 6.94 -15.69 6.35
CA SER A 96 6.44 -16.91 5.71
C SER A 96 7.39 -18.12 5.83
N ILE A 97 6.82 -19.32 5.76
CA ILE A 97 7.55 -20.57 5.49
C ILE A 97 6.97 -21.25 4.23
N PRO A 98 7.80 -21.61 3.23
CA PRO A 98 9.24 -21.33 3.10
C PRO A 98 9.55 -19.83 3.04
N PHE A 99 10.70 -19.43 3.59
CA PHE A 99 11.09 -18.02 3.69
C PHE A 99 11.32 -17.40 2.31
N ARG A 100 10.70 -16.23 2.03
CA ARG A 100 10.85 -15.56 0.74
C ARG A 100 11.93 -14.49 0.83
N ALA A 101 12.88 -14.53 -0.10
CA ALA A 101 13.97 -13.53 -0.14
C ALA A 101 13.47 -12.07 -0.26
N SER A 102 12.26 -11.84 -0.78
CA SER A 102 11.62 -10.53 -0.83
C SER A 102 11.24 -9.96 0.55
N GLU A 103 11.10 -10.81 1.58
CA GLU A 103 10.73 -10.40 2.95
C GLU A 103 11.95 -9.93 3.76
N GLU A 104 13.16 -10.34 3.37
CA GLU A 104 14.40 -10.10 4.12
C GLU A 104 14.65 -8.61 4.47
N PRO A 105 14.47 -7.63 3.57
CA PRO A 105 14.66 -6.22 3.90
C PRO A 105 13.74 -5.75 5.04
N ASN A 106 12.48 -6.18 5.04
CA ASN A 106 11.47 -5.77 6.02
C ASN A 106 11.76 -6.40 7.38
N VAL A 107 12.12 -7.69 7.41
CA VAL A 107 12.47 -8.39 8.66
C VAL A 107 13.73 -7.79 9.28
N ARG A 108 14.76 -7.45 8.48
CA ARG A 108 15.96 -6.76 8.99
C ARG A 108 15.64 -5.37 9.54
N GLN A 109 14.75 -4.63 8.86
CA GLN A 109 14.28 -3.33 9.34
C GLN A 109 13.53 -3.46 10.67
N PHE A 110 12.65 -4.45 10.79
CA PHE A 110 11.93 -4.77 12.02
C PHE A 110 12.90 -5.07 13.18
N LEU A 111 13.84 -6.00 12.99
CA LEU A 111 14.82 -6.36 14.01
C LEU A 111 15.70 -5.17 14.42
N GLY A 112 16.08 -4.31 13.46
CA GLY A 112 16.81 -3.08 13.74
C GLY A 112 16.00 -2.09 14.58
N GLN A 113 14.69 -1.97 14.33
CA GLN A 113 13.79 -1.14 15.12
C GLN A 113 13.58 -1.69 16.54
N ALA A 114 13.38 -3.00 16.69
CA ALA A 114 13.26 -3.65 17.99
C ALA A 114 14.55 -3.48 18.82
N ALA A 115 15.72 -3.70 18.21
CA ALA A 115 17.02 -3.51 18.87
C ALA A 115 17.26 -2.05 19.28
N ALA A 116 16.82 -1.08 18.48
CA ALA A 116 16.93 0.34 18.81
C ALA A 116 16.07 0.75 20.01
N GLN A 117 15.00 0.00 20.32
CA GLN A 117 14.20 0.20 21.53
C GLN A 117 14.67 -0.66 22.71
N GLY A 118 15.61 -1.58 22.49
CA GLY A 118 16.02 -2.55 23.51
C GLY A 118 14.97 -3.64 23.75
N SER A 119 14.19 -4.01 22.74
CA SER A 119 13.13 -5.03 22.83
C SER A 119 13.56 -6.40 22.31
N HIS A 120 12.89 -7.46 22.76
CA HIS A 120 12.89 -8.78 22.10
C HIS A 120 12.03 -8.77 20.83
N ALA A 121 12.16 -9.80 20.00
CA ALA A 121 11.42 -9.94 18.75
C ALA A 121 10.59 -11.23 18.73
N LEU A 122 9.31 -11.10 18.37
CA LEU A 122 8.38 -12.21 18.13
C LEU A 122 8.15 -12.36 16.62
N LEU A 123 8.55 -13.48 16.04
CA LEU A 123 8.35 -13.82 14.64
C LEU A 123 7.17 -14.79 14.53
N THR A 124 6.06 -14.31 13.98
CA THR A 124 4.89 -15.15 13.64
C THR A 124 5.14 -15.82 12.30
N VAL A 125 5.29 -17.14 12.29
CA VAL A 125 5.60 -17.91 11.09
C VAL A 125 4.33 -18.43 10.44
N THR A 126 4.06 -18.01 9.21
CA THR A 126 2.87 -18.40 8.44
C THR A 126 3.20 -19.39 7.33
N PRO A 127 2.70 -20.65 7.44
CA PRO A 127 2.79 -21.64 6.37
C PRO A 127 2.11 -21.17 5.08
N THR A 128 2.88 -21.11 4.00
CA THR A 128 2.33 -20.83 2.66
C THR A 128 2.19 -22.10 1.82
N ASP A 129 2.98 -23.12 2.14
CA ASP A 129 2.85 -24.47 1.59
C ASP A 129 2.03 -25.37 2.54
N PRO A 130 1.46 -26.49 2.05
CA PRO A 130 0.79 -27.48 2.91
C PRO A 130 1.69 -27.96 4.04
N LEU A 131 1.13 -28.16 5.23
CA LEU A 131 1.87 -28.54 6.45
C LEU A 131 2.66 -29.85 6.27
N GLU A 132 2.17 -30.78 5.44
CA GLU A 132 2.84 -32.04 5.13
C GLU A 132 4.15 -31.86 4.35
N GLN A 133 4.35 -30.70 3.72
CA GLN A 133 5.57 -30.36 2.99
C GLN A 133 6.60 -29.64 3.87
N ILE A 134 6.25 -29.28 5.11
CA ILE A 134 7.17 -28.71 6.09
C ILE A 134 7.87 -29.86 6.81
N ASP A 135 8.74 -30.54 6.07
CA ASP A 135 9.61 -31.60 6.58
C ASP A 135 10.92 -31.02 7.15
N ALA A 136 11.85 -31.89 7.55
CA ALA A 136 13.14 -31.48 8.10
C ALA A 136 13.96 -30.62 7.12
N ALA A 137 13.85 -30.84 5.81
CA ALA A 137 14.61 -30.05 4.83
C ALA A 137 14.05 -28.63 4.71
N ALA A 138 12.73 -28.50 4.62
CA ALA A 138 12.06 -27.20 4.61
C ALA A 138 12.29 -26.42 5.91
N ALA A 139 12.21 -27.11 7.06
CA ALA A 139 12.53 -26.54 8.37
C ALA A 139 13.99 -26.04 8.44
N SER A 140 14.95 -26.82 7.95
CA SER A 140 16.37 -26.46 7.99
C SER A 140 16.68 -25.22 7.13
N GLU A 141 16.09 -25.15 5.93
CA GLU A 141 16.21 -23.97 5.05
C GLU A 141 15.62 -22.72 5.71
N PHE A 142 14.45 -22.86 6.33
CA PHE A 142 13.79 -21.79 7.06
C PHE A 142 14.63 -21.31 8.25
N THR A 143 15.09 -22.21 9.11
CA THR A 143 15.95 -21.89 10.26
C THR A 143 17.24 -21.20 9.82
N ALA A 144 17.91 -21.71 8.77
CA ALA A 144 19.10 -21.06 8.21
C ALA A 144 18.83 -19.62 7.71
N ALA A 145 17.66 -19.38 7.10
CA ALA A 145 17.26 -18.04 6.70
C ALA A 145 17.05 -17.12 7.90
N VAL A 146 16.32 -17.58 8.93
CA VAL A 146 16.08 -16.82 10.17
C VAL A 146 17.39 -16.47 10.87
N THR A 147 18.27 -17.45 11.12
CA THR A 147 19.58 -17.24 11.77
C THR A 147 20.44 -16.22 11.00
N ARG A 148 20.44 -16.29 9.66
CA ARG A 148 21.18 -15.33 8.82
C ARG A 148 20.61 -13.91 8.89
N ILE A 149 19.30 -13.78 9.08
CA ILE A 149 18.61 -12.49 9.12
C ILE A 149 18.71 -11.84 10.50
N SER A 150 18.64 -12.64 11.55
CA SER A 150 18.79 -12.20 12.94
C SER A 150 20.23 -12.05 13.41
N ALA A 151 21.22 -12.36 12.57
CA ALA A 151 22.63 -12.22 12.91
C ALA A 151 22.97 -10.83 13.49
N GLY A 152 23.42 -10.81 14.74
CA GLY A 152 23.77 -9.59 15.48
C GLY A 152 22.63 -8.95 16.27
N PHE A 153 21.41 -9.48 16.21
CA PHE A 153 20.33 -9.13 17.12
C PHE A 153 20.63 -9.67 18.52
N ARG A 154 20.52 -8.83 19.55
CA ARG A 154 20.90 -9.16 20.94
C ARG A 154 19.72 -9.58 21.81
N GLY A 155 18.49 -9.44 21.32
CA GLY A 155 17.30 -9.87 22.04
C GLY A 155 16.92 -11.32 21.74
N LYS A 156 15.98 -11.86 22.51
CA LYS A 156 15.39 -13.17 22.24
C LYS A 156 14.52 -13.11 20.98
N LEU A 157 14.54 -14.21 20.21
CA LEU A 157 13.68 -14.47 19.07
C LEU A 157 12.60 -15.47 19.49
N LEU A 158 11.38 -15.00 19.70
CA LEU A 158 10.24 -15.86 19.95
C LEU A 158 9.68 -16.31 18.60
N ILE A 159 9.75 -17.59 18.29
CA ILE A 159 9.27 -18.18 17.04
C ILE A 159 7.89 -18.76 17.30
N ARG A 160 6.87 -18.03 16.87
CA ARG A 160 5.47 -18.45 16.96
C ARG A 160 5.06 -19.12 15.66
N PHE A 161 5.14 -20.44 15.63
CA PHE A 161 4.86 -21.21 14.42
C PHE A 161 3.38 -21.50 14.23
N ALA A 162 2.83 -21.03 13.12
CA ALA A 162 1.48 -21.34 12.64
C ALA A 162 0.42 -21.21 13.75
N PRO A 163 0.26 -20.01 14.35
CA PRO A 163 -0.71 -19.81 15.43
C PRO A 163 -2.14 -20.02 14.95
N ASP A 164 -3.10 -20.07 15.87
CA ASP A 164 -4.53 -20.26 15.61
C ASP A 164 -4.82 -21.57 14.85
N MET A 165 -3.97 -22.58 15.00
CA MET A 165 -4.07 -23.86 14.29
C MET A 165 -5.36 -24.64 14.58
N ASN A 166 -6.02 -24.35 15.70
CA ASN A 166 -7.31 -24.92 16.07
C ASN A 166 -8.50 -24.21 15.40
N ALA A 167 -8.27 -23.06 14.76
CA ALA A 167 -9.27 -22.24 14.10
C ALA A 167 -9.44 -22.56 12.60
N SER A 168 -10.45 -21.96 11.97
CA SER A 168 -10.88 -22.28 10.60
C SER A 168 -10.50 -21.25 9.54
N TRP A 169 -10.12 -20.04 9.97
CA TRP A 169 -9.82 -18.90 9.10
C TRP A 169 -8.36 -18.88 8.60
N VAL A 170 -7.52 -19.79 9.07
CA VAL A 170 -6.14 -19.97 8.61
C VAL A 170 -6.02 -21.21 7.73
N ASP A 171 -5.15 -21.14 6.71
CA ASP A 171 -4.97 -22.22 5.73
C ASP A 171 -4.42 -23.52 6.34
N TRP A 172 -3.63 -23.41 7.42
CA TRP A 172 -3.11 -24.53 8.20
C TRP A 172 -4.07 -25.02 9.30
N GLY A 173 -5.24 -24.40 9.42
CA GLY A 173 -6.21 -24.65 10.48
C GLY A 173 -6.80 -26.05 10.43
N GLN A 174 -7.13 -26.57 11.61
CA GLN A 174 -7.83 -27.83 11.86
C GLN A 174 -7.16 -29.09 11.31
N GLN A 175 -5.83 -29.11 11.25
CA GLN A 175 -5.01 -30.21 10.74
C GLN A 175 -4.06 -30.77 11.82
N PRO A 176 -4.56 -31.44 12.87
CA PRO A 176 -3.79 -31.74 14.08
C PRO A 176 -2.51 -32.57 13.84
N ALA A 177 -2.60 -33.65 13.05
CA ALA A 177 -1.45 -34.51 12.77
C ALA A 177 -0.35 -33.79 11.96
N ALA A 178 -0.73 -33.13 10.87
CA ALA A 178 0.20 -32.39 10.03
C ALA A 178 0.81 -31.19 10.79
N TYR A 179 0.01 -30.49 11.60
CA TYR A 179 0.47 -29.40 12.46
C TYR A 179 1.53 -29.86 13.45
N ARG A 180 1.26 -30.93 14.21
CA ARG A 180 2.20 -31.47 15.20
C ARG A 180 3.51 -31.92 14.54
N SER A 181 3.43 -32.53 13.35
CA SER A 181 4.62 -32.93 12.58
C SER A 181 5.45 -31.72 12.16
N ALA A 182 4.82 -30.72 11.53
CA ALA A 182 5.49 -29.51 11.04
C ALA A 182 6.11 -28.69 12.18
N PHE A 183 5.37 -28.49 13.29
CA PHE A 183 5.88 -27.78 14.46
C PHE A 183 7.12 -28.48 15.02
N ARG A 184 7.08 -29.81 15.16
CA ARG A 184 8.23 -30.58 15.67
C ARG A 184 9.43 -30.54 14.73
N ALA A 185 9.22 -30.51 13.42
CA ALA A 185 10.30 -30.36 12.44
C ALA A 185 11.03 -29.01 12.62
N VAL A 186 10.28 -27.91 12.72
CA VAL A 186 10.83 -26.56 12.93
C VAL A 186 11.52 -26.46 14.30
N ALA A 187 10.87 -26.95 15.36
CA ALA A 187 11.44 -26.92 16.71
C ALA A 187 12.75 -27.72 16.82
N ALA A 188 12.86 -28.85 16.12
CA ALA A 188 14.07 -29.67 16.12
C ALA A 188 15.26 -28.96 15.46
N GLU A 189 15.04 -28.15 14.43
CA GLU A 189 16.11 -27.42 13.76
C GLU A 189 16.63 -26.25 14.62
N PHE A 190 15.75 -25.49 15.26
CA PHE A 190 16.17 -24.40 16.18
C PHE A 190 16.88 -24.92 17.44
N ARG A 191 16.59 -26.14 17.90
CA ARG A 191 17.34 -26.75 19.00
C ARG A 191 18.75 -27.18 18.61
N GLN A 192 18.95 -27.64 17.38
CA GLN A 192 20.26 -28.10 16.92
C GLN A 192 21.26 -26.95 16.76
N SER A 193 20.78 -25.72 16.58
CA SER A 193 21.64 -24.55 16.35
C SER A 193 22.37 -24.02 17.60
N ASP A 194 22.13 -24.56 18.79
CA ASP A 194 22.75 -24.14 20.07
C ASP A 194 22.68 -22.60 20.26
N ASP A 195 21.51 -22.02 19.96
CA ASP A 195 21.27 -20.58 20.03
C ASP A 195 20.50 -20.24 21.31
N ASP A 196 21.21 -19.70 22.31
CA ASP A 196 20.66 -19.21 23.59
C ASP A 196 19.56 -18.13 23.41
N GLY A 197 19.35 -17.64 22.18
CA GLY A 197 18.42 -16.56 21.87
C GLY A 197 17.03 -16.98 21.35
N THR A 198 16.82 -18.22 20.91
CA THR A 198 15.56 -18.60 20.21
C THR A 198 14.59 -19.38 21.10
N VAL A 199 13.29 -19.06 21.05
CA VAL A 199 12.23 -19.68 21.87
C VAL A 199 11.05 -20.11 20.99
N MET A 200 10.72 -21.40 20.97
CA MET A 200 9.55 -21.93 20.26
C MET A 200 8.25 -21.70 21.04
N VAL A 201 7.30 -21.00 20.42
CA VAL A 201 5.97 -20.66 20.99
C VAL A 201 4.86 -21.44 20.29
N TRP A 202 4.06 -22.19 21.06
CA TRP A 202 2.84 -22.85 20.59
C TRP A 202 1.61 -22.04 21.02
N GLU A 203 0.85 -21.50 20.07
CA GLU A 203 -0.23 -20.55 20.35
C GLU A 203 -1.53 -20.91 19.62
N PRO A 204 -2.50 -21.56 20.27
CA PRO A 204 -3.86 -21.69 19.76
C PRO A 204 -4.68 -20.41 19.93
N TYR A 205 -5.82 -20.38 19.23
CA TYR A 205 -6.87 -19.39 19.43
C TYR A 205 -7.82 -19.84 20.55
N LEU A 206 -8.33 -18.89 21.34
CA LEU A 206 -9.26 -19.14 22.45
C LEU A 206 -10.47 -19.99 22.03
N GLY A 207 -10.67 -21.13 22.70
CA GLY A 207 -11.72 -22.10 22.41
C GLY A 207 -13.13 -21.74 22.88
N ARG A 208 -13.45 -20.46 23.14
CA ARG A 208 -14.76 -20.02 23.69
C ARG A 208 -15.93 -20.52 22.83
N ASP A 209 -15.77 -20.44 21.52
CA ASP A 209 -16.79 -20.80 20.52
C ASP A 209 -16.45 -22.10 19.78
N TYR A 210 -15.55 -22.93 20.33
CA TYR A 210 -15.11 -24.18 19.73
C TYR A 210 -16.22 -25.25 19.73
N PRO A 211 -16.31 -26.12 18.70
CA PRO A 211 -15.53 -26.11 17.48
C PRO A 211 -15.95 -24.97 16.55
N PHE A 212 -14.95 -24.35 15.92
CA PHE A 212 -15.17 -23.34 14.90
C PHE A 212 -15.73 -23.97 13.62
N GLU A 213 -16.14 -23.13 12.65
CA GLU A 213 -16.56 -23.61 11.34
C GLU A 213 -15.55 -24.58 10.75
N ARG A 214 -16.03 -25.59 10.02
CA ARG A 214 -15.14 -26.63 9.51
C ARG A 214 -14.33 -26.12 8.32
N SER A 215 -13.01 -26.06 8.48
CA SER A 215 -12.03 -25.80 7.42
C SER A 215 -12.11 -26.87 6.33
N ARG A 216 -11.86 -26.45 5.08
CA ARG A 216 -11.79 -27.36 3.92
C ARG A 216 -10.69 -28.41 4.06
N ARG A 217 -9.66 -28.13 4.87
CA ARG A 217 -8.52 -29.03 5.09
C ARG A 217 -8.68 -29.90 6.34
N ALA A 218 -9.78 -29.76 7.08
CA ALA A 218 -10.04 -30.56 8.27
C ALA A 218 -10.23 -32.06 7.93
N PRO A 219 -9.58 -33.01 8.64
CA PRO A 219 -9.67 -34.45 8.41
C PRO A 219 -11.09 -34.98 8.38
N ALA A 220 -11.48 -35.70 7.33
CA ALA A 220 -12.85 -36.19 7.14
C ALA A 220 -13.32 -37.13 8.27
N PRO A 221 -14.62 -37.11 8.66
CA PRO A 221 -15.16 -38.06 9.62
C PRO A 221 -14.80 -39.51 9.29
N GLY A 222 -14.34 -40.25 10.30
CA GLY A 222 -13.88 -41.65 10.15
C GLY A 222 -12.44 -41.81 9.65
N SER A 223 -11.69 -40.73 9.41
CA SER A 223 -10.24 -40.80 9.17
C SER A 223 -9.44 -40.82 10.49
N ASP A 224 -8.21 -41.32 10.46
CA ASP A 224 -7.30 -41.30 11.62
C ASP A 224 -7.06 -39.86 12.14
N GLY A 225 -7.04 -38.88 11.23
CA GLY A 225 -6.91 -37.46 11.61
C GLY A 225 -8.16 -36.90 12.29
N PHE A 226 -9.34 -37.45 12.03
CA PHE A 226 -10.58 -37.04 12.69
C PHE A 226 -10.67 -37.60 14.11
N ALA A 227 -10.12 -38.79 14.35
CA ALA A 227 -10.00 -39.36 15.69
C ALA A 227 -9.11 -38.51 16.64
N LEU A 228 -8.29 -37.59 16.09
CA LEU A 228 -7.58 -36.61 16.90
C LEU A 228 -8.47 -35.42 17.29
N LEU A 229 -9.49 -35.08 16.51
CA LEU A 229 -10.43 -34.00 16.78
C LEU A 229 -11.56 -34.43 17.72
N ASP A 230 -12.00 -35.68 17.59
CA ASP A 230 -12.93 -36.37 18.50
C ASP A 230 -12.16 -36.85 19.75
N THR A 231 -11.88 -35.91 20.63
CA THR A 231 -11.10 -36.12 21.86
C THR A 231 -11.83 -36.96 22.90
N ASN A 232 -13.16 -37.00 22.85
CA ASN A 232 -13.98 -37.79 23.78
C ASN A 232 -14.27 -39.22 23.25
N GLY A 233 -14.03 -39.48 21.96
CA GLY A 233 -14.17 -40.77 21.30
C GLY A 233 -15.60 -41.21 21.02
N ASP A 234 -16.56 -40.27 20.97
CA ASP A 234 -17.99 -40.56 20.77
C ASP A 234 -18.42 -40.63 19.29
N GLY A 235 -17.49 -40.36 18.37
CA GLY A 235 -17.69 -40.36 16.92
C GLY A 235 -18.16 -39.02 16.36
N ASN A 236 -18.37 -38.00 17.20
CA ASN A 236 -18.73 -36.64 16.82
C ASN A 236 -17.59 -35.68 17.16
N TRP A 237 -17.59 -34.52 16.48
CA TRP A 237 -16.68 -33.42 16.81
C TRP A 237 -17.52 -32.20 17.17
N ASP A 238 -17.67 -31.95 18.47
CA ASP A 238 -18.57 -30.95 19.03
C ASP A 238 -17.99 -30.21 20.25
N ARG A 239 -18.82 -29.47 21.00
CA ARG A 239 -18.37 -28.64 22.13
C ARG A 239 -17.84 -29.43 23.32
N SER A 240 -18.09 -30.73 23.36
CA SER A 240 -17.55 -31.62 24.38
C SER A 240 -16.12 -32.06 24.06
N ASP A 241 -15.60 -31.71 22.88
CA ASP A 241 -14.20 -31.94 22.52
C ASP A 241 -13.27 -30.83 22.99
N GLY A 242 -12.04 -31.22 23.30
CA GLY A 242 -10.96 -30.31 23.67
C GLY A 242 -10.51 -29.45 22.49
N ALA A 243 -10.50 -28.14 22.68
CA ALA A 243 -10.09 -27.17 21.68
C ALA A 243 -8.57 -27.17 21.39
N TYR A 244 -7.75 -27.66 22.33
CA TYR A 244 -6.30 -27.47 22.31
C TYR A 244 -5.51 -28.78 22.24
N ALA A 245 -5.95 -29.80 22.99
CA ALA A 245 -5.26 -31.09 23.10
C ALA A 245 -4.87 -31.74 21.76
N PRO A 246 -5.72 -31.70 20.70
CA PRO A 246 -5.38 -32.29 19.39
C PRO A 246 -4.12 -31.71 18.75
N TYR A 247 -3.78 -30.46 19.06
CA TYR A 247 -2.75 -29.68 18.40
C TYR A 247 -1.46 -29.58 19.19
N TYR A 248 -1.42 -30.03 20.45
CA TYR A 248 -0.25 -29.89 21.31
C TYR A 248 0.95 -30.73 20.80
N PRO A 249 2.08 -30.11 20.42
CA PRO A 249 3.22 -30.83 19.82
C PRO A 249 4.02 -31.70 20.82
N GLY A 250 3.93 -31.40 22.11
CA GLY A 250 4.63 -32.08 23.21
C GLY A 250 5.54 -31.16 24.03
N ASP A 251 5.76 -31.51 25.30
CA ASP A 251 6.56 -30.71 26.25
C ASP A 251 8.02 -30.58 25.84
N ASP A 252 8.52 -31.58 25.11
CA ASP A 252 9.87 -31.59 24.55
C ASP A 252 9.99 -30.62 23.39
N ALA A 253 8.90 -30.30 22.68
CA ALA A 253 8.87 -29.46 21.48
C ALA A 253 8.53 -27.99 21.78
N VAL A 254 7.71 -27.73 22.80
CA VAL A 254 7.20 -26.40 23.15
C VAL A 254 8.01 -25.79 24.28
N GLU A 255 8.50 -24.57 24.11
CA GLU A 255 9.21 -23.84 25.16
C GLU A 255 8.27 -22.86 25.87
N TRP A 256 7.49 -22.10 25.12
CA TRP A 256 6.47 -21.19 25.64
C TRP A 256 5.09 -21.57 25.10
N VAL A 257 4.07 -21.43 25.94
CA VAL A 257 2.67 -21.61 25.57
C VAL A 257 2.07 -20.24 25.32
N GLY A 258 1.53 -20.02 24.14
CA GLY A 258 0.79 -18.82 23.78
C GLY A 258 -0.72 -19.06 23.85
N LEU A 259 -1.51 -18.00 23.98
CA LEU A 259 -2.95 -18.05 23.70
C LEU A 259 -3.41 -16.73 23.08
N THR A 260 -4.12 -16.81 21.95
CA THR A 260 -4.83 -15.66 21.37
C THR A 260 -6.19 -15.54 22.05
N ALA A 261 -6.36 -14.53 22.92
CA ALA A 261 -7.62 -14.23 23.60
C ALA A 261 -7.95 -12.74 23.46
N VAL A 262 -9.00 -12.43 22.71
CA VAL A 262 -9.45 -11.06 22.42
C VAL A 262 -10.86 -10.85 22.96
N HIS A 263 -11.17 -9.62 23.36
CA HIS A 263 -12.55 -9.22 23.61
C HIS A 263 -13.23 -8.91 22.27
N ASP A 264 -14.10 -9.82 21.84
CA ASP A 264 -14.89 -9.72 20.61
C ASP A 264 -16.21 -10.50 20.79
N ASP A 265 -17.35 -9.81 20.84
CA ASP A 265 -18.68 -10.43 20.97
C ASP A 265 -19.43 -10.56 19.63
N THR A 266 -18.75 -10.33 18.50
CA THR A 266 -19.39 -10.47 17.18
C THR A 266 -19.68 -11.93 16.84
N ALA A 267 -18.84 -12.85 17.32
CA ALA A 267 -18.91 -14.28 16.99
C ALA A 267 -19.02 -14.55 15.47
N GLY A 268 -18.31 -13.74 14.66
CA GLY A 268 -18.36 -13.81 13.19
C GLY A 268 -19.64 -13.29 12.56
N LYS A 269 -20.47 -12.54 13.30
CA LYS A 269 -21.69 -11.87 12.82
C LYS A 269 -21.45 -10.37 12.70
N ALA A 270 -22.53 -9.59 12.54
CA ALA A 270 -22.46 -8.14 12.42
C ALA A 270 -21.63 -7.50 13.55
N ALA A 271 -20.85 -6.47 13.21
CA ALA A 271 -20.04 -5.72 14.17
C ALA A 271 -20.89 -5.14 15.31
N VAL A 272 -20.49 -5.38 16.56
CA VAL A 272 -21.12 -4.85 17.76
C VAL A 272 -20.04 -4.39 18.72
N ASN A 273 -20.22 -3.18 19.28
CA ASN A 273 -19.36 -2.62 20.31
C ASN A 273 -19.94 -2.95 21.69
N THR A 274 -19.28 -3.82 22.45
CA THR A 274 -19.67 -4.25 23.79
C THR A 274 -18.58 -3.93 24.82
N VAL A 275 -18.98 -3.75 26.08
CA VAL A 275 -18.03 -3.62 27.20
C VAL A 275 -17.70 -5.03 27.69
N PRO A 276 -16.43 -5.36 27.96
CA PRO A 276 -16.08 -6.67 28.50
C PRO A 276 -16.73 -6.93 29.85
N ALA A 277 -17.19 -8.16 30.07
CA ALA A 277 -17.77 -8.57 31.33
C ALA A 277 -16.69 -8.62 32.42
N ALA A 278 -17.06 -8.37 33.68
CA ALA A 278 -16.11 -8.45 34.79
C ALA A 278 -15.54 -9.88 34.93
N GLY A 279 -14.22 -10.01 34.90
CA GLY A 279 -13.54 -11.30 34.98
C GLY A 279 -13.63 -12.15 33.70
N GLU A 280 -13.94 -11.53 32.56
CA GLU A 280 -14.02 -12.19 31.26
C GLU A 280 -12.69 -12.86 30.90
N LEU A 281 -11.56 -12.13 30.94
CA LEU A 281 -10.25 -12.69 30.59
C LEU A 281 -9.82 -13.85 31.52
N PRO A 282 -9.87 -13.73 32.86
CA PRO A 282 -9.63 -14.87 33.75
C PRO A 282 -10.51 -16.08 33.44
N GLY A 283 -11.80 -15.86 33.11
CA GLY A 283 -12.71 -16.92 32.71
C GLY A 283 -12.31 -17.57 31.38
N MET A 284 -11.87 -16.78 30.41
CA MET A 284 -11.35 -17.26 29.13
C MET A 284 -10.16 -18.22 29.33
N LEU A 285 -9.23 -17.87 30.23
CA LEU A 285 -8.03 -18.67 30.50
C LEU A 285 -8.31 -20.00 31.21
N THR A 286 -9.43 -20.15 31.92
CA THR A 286 -9.66 -21.30 32.81
C THR A 286 -10.88 -22.15 32.47
N ALA A 287 -11.72 -21.72 31.51
CA ALA A 287 -13.01 -22.38 31.25
C ALA A 287 -13.44 -22.40 29.76
N SER A 288 -12.54 -22.13 28.82
CA SER A 288 -12.87 -22.10 27.39
C SER A 288 -12.38 -23.34 26.66
N GLY A 289 -13.17 -23.84 25.70
CA GLY A 289 -12.78 -24.99 24.87
C GLY A 289 -12.86 -26.34 25.58
N ASN A 290 -13.72 -26.45 26.60
CA ASN A 290 -13.88 -27.64 27.46
C ASN A 290 -12.59 -28.04 28.21
N GLU A 291 -11.66 -27.11 28.40
CA GLU A 291 -10.36 -27.31 29.04
C GLU A 291 -10.05 -26.13 29.99
N ASP A 292 -9.22 -26.35 31.02
CA ASP A 292 -8.62 -25.26 31.80
C ASP A 292 -7.24 -24.98 31.20
N PHE A 293 -7.20 -24.10 30.20
CA PHE A 293 -5.99 -23.87 29.41
C PHE A 293 -4.79 -23.51 30.29
N TYR A 294 -4.99 -22.64 31.28
CA TYR A 294 -3.92 -22.20 32.16
C TYR A 294 -3.45 -23.33 33.10
N ALA A 295 -4.37 -24.09 33.69
CA ALA A 295 -3.98 -25.22 34.55
C ALA A 295 -3.24 -26.30 33.74
N ASP A 296 -3.80 -26.69 32.58
CA ASP A 296 -3.40 -27.87 31.82
C ASP A 296 -2.13 -27.64 30.98
N TYR A 297 -1.95 -26.45 30.39
CA TYR A 297 -0.83 -26.17 29.48
C TYR A 297 0.25 -25.28 30.08
N VAL A 298 -0.08 -24.46 31.08
CA VAL A 298 0.87 -23.50 31.67
C VAL A 298 1.37 -23.98 33.03
N GLN A 299 0.47 -24.22 34.00
CA GLN A 299 0.86 -24.63 35.36
C GLN A 299 1.38 -26.07 35.41
N GLN A 300 0.60 -27.04 34.94
CA GLN A 300 0.95 -28.46 35.04
C GLN A 300 2.22 -28.80 34.26
N ARG A 301 2.44 -28.13 33.12
CA ARG A 301 3.59 -28.35 32.22
C ARG A 301 4.78 -27.43 32.51
N ASP A 302 4.65 -26.56 33.50
CA ASP A 302 5.69 -25.62 33.91
C ASP A 302 6.18 -24.71 32.77
N LYS A 303 5.26 -24.25 31.90
CA LYS A 303 5.59 -23.44 30.72
C LYS A 303 5.24 -21.96 30.95
N PRO A 304 6.05 -21.00 30.47
CA PRO A 304 5.66 -19.59 30.47
C PRO A 304 4.47 -19.33 29.52
N LEU A 305 3.56 -18.43 29.93
CA LEU A 305 2.43 -17.99 29.12
C LEU A 305 2.76 -16.69 28.35
N LEU A 306 2.52 -16.70 27.04
CA LEU A 306 2.40 -15.51 26.20
C LEU A 306 0.93 -15.28 25.86
N LEU A 307 0.34 -14.20 26.35
CA LEU A 307 -1.04 -13.85 26.05
C LEU A 307 -1.07 -12.85 24.87
N GLN A 308 -1.54 -13.26 23.69
CA GLN A 308 -1.88 -12.30 22.64
C GLN A 308 -3.32 -11.81 22.86
N THR A 309 -3.51 -10.49 22.88
CA THR A 309 -4.83 -9.91 23.18
C THR A 309 -5.09 -8.58 22.48
N ALA A 310 -6.36 -8.22 22.38
CA ALA A 310 -6.87 -6.94 21.91
C ALA A 310 -8.35 -6.81 22.28
N ALA A 311 -8.93 -5.63 22.05
CA ALA A 311 -10.36 -5.40 22.20
C ALA A 311 -10.97 -4.84 20.92
N PHE A 312 -12.07 -5.46 20.50
CA PHE A 312 -12.81 -5.10 19.31
C PHE A 312 -13.42 -3.70 19.45
N TYR A 313 -13.23 -2.86 18.44
CA TYR A 313 -14.00 -1.63 18.27
C TYR A 313 -14.24 -1.35 16.80
N SER A 314 -15.48 -1.03 16.45
CA SER A 314 -15.83 -0.56 15.11
C SER A 314 -16.51 0.80 15.17
N PRO A 315 -15.93 1.85 14.55
CA PRO A 315 -16.58 3.16 14.44
C PRO A 315 -17.94 3.10 13.72
N SER A 316 -18.11 2.14 12.80
CA SER A 316 -19.34 1.94 12.03
C SER A 316 -20.47 1.25 12.80
N ALA A 317 -20.17 0.51 13.88
CA ALA A 317 -21.18 -0.21 14.66
C ALA A 317 -22.01 0.71 15.57
N GLY A 318 -21.50 1.91 15.90
CA GLY A 318 -22.12 2.80 16.89
C GLY A 318 -22.13 2.19 18.30
N GLY A 319 -22.90 2.77 19.23
CA GLY A 319 -23.07 2.22 20.58
C GLY A 319 -22.01 2.71 21.58
N VAL A 320 -21.43 1.77 22.34
CA VAL A 320 -20.48 2.03 23.43
C VAL A 320 -19.23 2.75 22.90
N ALA A 321 -18.69 3.67 23.70
CA ALA A 321 -17.50 4.42 23.34
C ALA A 321 -16.24 3.54 23.37
N GLU A 322 -15.34 3.76 22.42
CA GLU A 322 -14.06 3.05 22.33
C GLU A 322 -13.26 3.06 23.64
N THR A 323 -13.22 4.22 24.31
CA THR A 323 -12.47 4.41 25.55
C THR A 323 -13.01 3.59 26.71
N GLU A 324 -14.31 3.29 26.70
CA GLU A 324 -14.96 2.45 27.71
C GLU A 324 -14.59 0.97 27.50
N ILE A 325 -14.65 0.50 26.25
CA ILE A 325 -14.33 -0.88 25.87
C ILE A 325 -12.85 -1.18 26.11
N LYS A 326 -11.97 -0.42 25.44
CA LYS A 326 -10.53 -0.63 25.49
C LYS A 326 -9.98 -0.33 26.88
N GLY A 327 -10.53 0.65 27.59
CA GLY A 327 -10.17 0.95 28.97
C GLY A 327 -10.48 -0.19 29.93
N ALA A 328 -11.70 -0.76 29.86
CA ALA A 328 -12.12 -1.86 30.72
C ALA A 328 -11.36 -3.17 30.41
N TRP A 329 -11.11 -3.45 29.12
CA TRP A 329 -10.32 -4.63 28.74
C TRP A 329 -8.87 -4.50 29.19
N TRP A 330 -8.26 -3.32 28.98
CA TRP A 330 -6.88 -3.05 29.39
C TRP A 330 -6.69 -3.24 30.90
N GLU A 331 -7.64 -2.77 31.70
CA GLU A 331 -7.61 -2.98 33.16
C GLU A 331 -7.64 -4.48 33.52
N GLN A 332 -8.54 -5.26 32.92
CA GLN A 332 -8.57 -6.72 33.13
C GLN A 332 -7.28 -7.41 32.68
N VAL A 333 -6.68 -6.98 31.57
CA VAL A 333 -5.41 -7.52 31.08
C VAL A 333 -4.29 -7.27 32.10
N LEU A 334 -4.14 -6.02 32.57
CA LEU A 334 -3.11 -5.67 33.55
C LEU A 334 -3.32 -6.42 34.88
N GLU A 335 -4.55 -6.47 35.39
CA GLU A 335 -4.87 -7.20 36.63
C GLU A 335 -4.61 -8.70 36.50
N THR A 336 -5.01 -9.30 35.38
CA THR A 336 -4.85 -10.74 35.15
C THR A 336 -3.38 -11.09 35.06
N ALA A 337 -2.63 -10.40 34.20
CA ALA A 337 -1.23 -10.68 33.92
C ALA A 337 -0.30 -10.47 35.11
N THR A 338 -0.66 -9.59 36.05
CA THR A 338 0.13 -9.32 37.26
C THR A 338 -0.39 -10.02 38.53
N SER A 339 -1.44 -10.83 38.41
CA SER A 339 -2.01 -11.54 39.55
C SER A 339 -1.20 -12.77 39.94
N ALA A 340 -1.22 -13.12 41.23
CA ALA A 340 -0.65 -14.36 41.74
C ALA A 340 -1.32 -15.63 41.16
N ARG A 341 -2.59 -15.54 40.70
CA ARG A 341 -3.27 -16.67 40.05
C ARG A 341 -2.61 -17.01 38.72
N PHE A 342 -2.15 -16.00 37.99
CA PHE A 342 -1.57 -16.13 36.66
C PHE A 342 -0.06 -15.82 36.66
N GLU A 343 0.66 -16.23 37.71
CA GLU A 343 2.08 -15.91 37.95
C GLU A 343 3.06 -16.36 36.85
N LYS A 344 2.66 -17.29 35.97
CA LYS A 344 3.48 -17.75 34.83
C LYS A 344 3.26 -16.92 33.56
N THR A 345 2.48 -15.85 33.63
CA THR A 345 2.35 -14.90 32.52
C THR A 345 3.70 -14.22 32.30
N ALA A 346 4.39 -14.59 31.23
CA ALA A 346 5.70 -14.06 30.90
C ALA A 346 5.63 -12.92 29.88
N ALA A 347 4.59 -12.87 29.06
CA ALA A 347 4.37 -11.74 28.16
C ALA A 347 2.88 -11.53 27.87
N VAL A 348 2.49 -10.26 27.72
CA VAL A 348 1.20 -9.84 27.16
C VAL A 348 1.49 -9.07 25.89
N VAL A 349 1.08 -9.59 24.74
CA VAL A 349 1.30 -8.99 23.43
C VAL A 349 0.00 -8.38 22.92
N TRP A 350 -0.07 -7.06 22.87
CA TRP A 350 -1.22 -6.36 22.31
C TRP A 350 -1.21 -6.39 20.78
N ASP A 351 -2.35 -6.67 20.16
CA ASP A 351 -2.53 -6.55 18.71
C ASP A 351 -2.81 -5.09 18.31
N GLU A 352 -1.76 -4.36 17.94
CA GLU A 352 -1.80 -2.94 17.59
C GLU A 352 -1.97 -2.77 16.07
N ARG A 353 -3.07 -3.29 15.53
CA ARG A 353 -3.38 -3.25 14.10
C ARG A 353 -4.82 -2.79 13.84
N THR A 354 -5.09 -2.41 12.60
CA THR A 354 -6.47 -2.25 12.11
C THR A 354 -6.82 -3.41 11.18
N SER A 355 -8.10 -3.77 11.10
CA SER A 355 -8.58 -4.80 10.18
C SER A 355 -9.97 -4.46 9.62
N THR A 356 -10.47 -5.28 8.70
CA THR A 356 -11.80 -5.10 8.11
C THR A 356 -12.61 -6.39 8.20
N MET A 357 -13.91 -6.24 8.45
CA MET A 357 -14.90 -7.32 8.41
C MET A 357 -15.70 -7.26 7.09
N ASP A 358 -16.20 -8.40 6.61
CA ASP A 358 -17.13 -8.53 5.48
C ASP A 358 -16.69 -7.83 4.19
N ALA A 359 -15.52 -8.18 3.64
CA ALA A 359 -15.00 -7.62 2.39
C ALA A 359 -15.01 -6.06 2.36
N GLY A 360 -14.67 -5.44 3.49
CA GLY A 360 -14.47 -3.99 3.60
C GLY A 360 -15.69 -3.18 4.09
N VAL A 361 -16.78 -3.83 4.53
CA VAL A 361 -18.01 -3.14 4.96
C VAL A 361 -17.88 -2.48 6.34
N ALA A 362 -17.10 -3.06 7.25
CA ALA A 362 -16.84 -2.48 8.57
C ALA A 362 -15.34 -2.48 8.90
N SER A 363 -14.80 -1.32 9.29
CA SER A 363 -13.44 -1.19 9.83
C SER A 363 -13.45 -1.60 11.30
N ILE A 364 -12.42 -2.34 11.70
CA ILE A 364 -12.15 -2.72 13.08
C ILE A 364 -10.83 -2.08 13.50
N ASP A 365 -10.84 -1.45 14.66
CA ASP A 365 -9.68 -0.81 15.26
C ASP A 365 -9.32 -1.54 16.55
N TRP A 366 -8.22 -2.30 16.51
CA TRP A 366 -7.68 -3.01 17.68
C TRP A 366 -6.68 -2.16 18.47
N THR A 367 -6.29 -1.00 17.97
CA THR A 367 -5.17 -0.21 18.49
C THR A 367 -5.47 0.35 19.88
N ILE A 368 -4.54 0.20 20.83
CA ILE A 368 -4.68 0.81 22.15
C ILE A 368 -4.15 2.25 22.17
N THR A 369 -3.14 2.54 21.36
CA THR A 369 -2.54 3.88 21.27
C THR A 369 -3.21 4.79 20.24
N GLY A 370 -4.15 4.26 19.44
CA GLY A 370 -5.05 5.05 18.60
C GLY A 370 -6.25 5.63 19.36
N THR A 371 -6.47 5.18 20.61
CA THR A 371 -7.62 5.62 21.41
C THR A 371 -7.58 7.12 21.74
N PRO A 372 -8.74 7.79 21.88
CA PRO A 372 -8.77 9.20 22.26
C PRO A 372 -8.14 9.54 23.62
N ASP A 373 -7.96 8.56 24.52
CA ASP A 373 -7.45 8.74 25.88
C ASP A 373 -6.23 7.84 26.19
N VAL A 374 -5.21 7.90 25.34
CA VAL A 374 -3.94 7.18 25.54
C VAL A 374 -3.26 7.56 26.87
N ALA A 375 -3.51 8.77 27.40
CA ALA A 375 -2.96 9.20 28.68
C ALA A 375 -3.47 8.35 29.84
N ALA A 376 -4.76 7.98 29.85
CA ALA A 376 -5.31 7.08 30.86
C ALA A 376 -4.84 5.64 30.70
N ILE A 377 -4.57 5.18 29.46
CA ILE A 377 -3.93 3.88 29.21
C ILE A 377 -2.51 3.85 29.78
N ARG A 378 -1.72 4.89 29.50
CA ARG A 378 -0.36 5.06 30.01
C ARG A 378 -0.32 5.07 31.54
N ALA A 379 -1.19 5.86 32.18
CA ALA A 379 -1.23 5.96 33.64
C ALA A 379 -1.52 4.61 34.32
N ARG A 380 -2.38 3.77 33.71
CA ARG A 380 -2.66 2.42 34.21
C ARG A 380 -1.46 1.48 34.02
N LEU A 381 -0.77 1.57 32.88
CA LEU A 381 0.45 0.81 32.63
C LEU A 381 1.55 1.16 33.63
N GLU A 382 1.78 2.45 33.88
CA GLU A 382 2.77 2.95 34.87
C GLU A 382 2.46 2.48 36.31
N ALA A 383 1.19 2.22 36.62
CA ALA A 383 0.77 1.70 37.92
C ALA A 383 0.82 0.17 38.03
N SER A 384 1.08 -0.54 36.91
CA SER A 384 1.14 -2.00 36.86
C SER A 384 2.57 -2.52 37.03
N ALA A 385 2.70 -3.83 37.27
CA ALA A 385 3.99 -4.53 37.30
C ALA A 385 4.43 -5.06 35.92
N LEU A 386 3.80 -4.63 34.81
CA LEU A 386 4.25 -5.03 33.47
C LEU A 386 5.57 -4.33 33.11
N VAL A 387 6.53 -5.11 32.64
CA VAL A 387 7.84 -4.62 32.23
C VAL A 387 7.78 -4.08 30.80
N THR A 388 8.25 -2.85 30.64
CA THR A 388 8.46 -2.20 29.34
C THR A 388 9.95 -2.19 28.99
N ALA A 389 10.29 -1.91 27.73
CA ALA A 389 11.67 -1.82 27.28
C ALA A 389 12.38 -0.58 27.89
N PRO A 390 13.73 -0.60 27.96
CA PRO A 390 14.63 -1.62 27.42
C PRO A 390 14.73 -2.87 28.29
N VAL A 391 14.67 -4.05 27.67
CA VAL A 391 14.95 -5.38 28.28
C VAL A 391 16.19 -6.05 27.66
N THR A 392 16.81 -5.37 26.71
CA THR A 392 18.08 -5.75 26.05
C THR A 392 18.96 -4.51 25.92
N PRO A 393 20.29 -4.67 25.74
CA PRO A 393 21.17 -3.54 25.51
C PRO A 393 20.73 -2.71 24.30
N VAL A 394 20.45 -1.42 24.53
CA VAL A 394 20.07 -0.48 23.47
C VAL A 394 21.30 -0.19 22.60
N ASP A 395 21.24 -0.56 21.32
CA ASP A 395 22.29 -0.22 20.35
C ASP A 395 22.18 1.26 19.91
N ALA A 396 22.50 2.19 20.81
CA ALA A 396 22.50 3.64 20.55
C ALA A 396 23.48 4.06 19.42
N ALA A 397 24.42 3.20 19.04
CA ALA A 397 25.39 3.44 17.97
C ALA A 397 24.83 3.26 16.55
N ARG A 398 23.59 2.77 16.40
CA ARG A 398 22.89 2.71 15.13
C ARG A 398 21.44 3.15 15.33
N PRO A 399 21.14 4.47 15.40
CA PRO A 399 19.83 4.88 14.95
C PRO A 399 19.64 4.25 13.56
N TYR A 400 18.59 3.45 13.39
CA TYR A 400 18.21 2.98 12.07
C TYR A 400 17.78 4.21 11.26
N ASN A 401 18.76 4.94 10.74
CA ASN A 401 18.57 5.79 9.60
C ASN A 401 18.33 4.79 8.47
N GLN A 402 17.11 4.77 7.92
CA GLN A 402 16.91 4.21 6.58
C GLN A 402 18.08 4.72 5.71
N PRO A 403 18.89 3.83 5.11
CA PRO A 403 19.95 4.27 4.22
C PRO A 403 19.34 5.21 3.17
N ASN A 404 19.98 6.39 2.97
CA ASN A 404 19.55 7.48 2.10
C ASN A 404 18.45 8.44 2.61
N THR A 405 18.18 8.51 3.92
CA THR A 405 17.33 9.59 4.47
C THR A 405 18.12 10.86 4.78
N LEU A 406 17.72 11.99 4.18
CA LEU A 406 18.17 13.33 4.54
C LEU A 406 17.29 13.88 5.67
N THR A 407 17.92 14.44 6.70
CA THR A 407 17.24 15.05 7.86
C THR A 407 17.74 16.48 8.10
N GLY A 408 16.98 17.26 8.88
CA GLY A 408 17.38 18.60 9.32
C GLY A 408 17.59 19.60 8.18
N ALA A 409 18.66 20.41 8.25
CA ALA A 409 18.92 21.48 7.28
C ALA A 409 19.13 21.00 5.84
N ALA A 410 19.58 19.75 5.65
CA ALA A 410 19.81 19.17 4.33
C ALA A 410 18.51 19.07 3.52
N VAL A 411 17.38 18.72 4.16
CA VAL A 411 16.06 18.62 3.53
C VAL A 411 15.64 19.97 2.92
N TRP A 412 15.79 21.03 3.69
CA TRP A 412 15.40 22.38 3.27
C TRP A 412 16.30 22.94 2.16
N SER A 413 17.56 22.47 2.06
CA SER A 413 18.44 22.82 0.94
C SER A 413 17.92 22.25 -0.40
N VAL A 414 17.34 21.04 -0.39
CA VAL A 414 16.69 20.44 -1.56
C VAL A 414 15.44 21.25 -1.93
N GLY A 415 14.63 21.63 -0.94
CA GLY A 415 13.46 22.49 -1.17
C GLY A 415 13.84 23.85 -1.78
N ALA A 416 14.90 24.49 -1.29
CA ALA A 416 15.42 25.73 -1.85
C ALA A 416 15.92 25.55 -3.29
N ALA A 417 16.62 24.45 -3.58
CA ALA A 417 17.08 24.13 -4.93
C ALA A 417 15.90 23.94 -5.90
N LEU A 418 14.85 23.23 -5.50
CA LEU A 418 13.63 23.06 -6.31
C LEU A 418 12.95 24.41 -6.62
N LEU A 419 12.89 25.32 -5.66
CA LEU A 419 12.35 26.66 -5.88
C LEU A 419 13.21 27.50 -6.84
N ILE A 420 14.54 27.39 -6.74
CA ILE A 420 15.46 28.05 -7.68
C ILE A 420 15.25 27.50 -9.09
N VAL A 421 15.18 26.17 -9.25
CA VAL A 421 14.90 25.53 -10.54
C VAL A 421 13.55 25.98 -11.10
N LEU A 422 12.50 26.01 -10.29
CA LEU A 422 11.18 26.50 -10.71
C LEU A 422 11.23 27.96 -11.17
N ALA A 423 11.94 28.82 -10.43
CA ALA A 423 12.13 30.22 -10.82
C ALA A 423 12.88 30.33 -12.16
N LEU A 424 13.94 29.55 -12.36
CA LEU A 424 14.67 29.49 -13.62
C LEU A 424 13.77 29.02 -14.78
N LEU A 425 12.99 27.95 -14.58
CA LEU A 425 12.06 27.41 -15.58
C LEU A 425 11.04 28.45 -16.07
N TRP A 426 10.60 29.36 -15.20
CA TRP A 426 9.69 30.45 -15.56
C TRP A 426 10.38 31.67 -16.16
N GLN A 427 11.61 32.00 -15.70
CA GLN A 427 12.31 33.22 -16.10
C GLN A 427 13.06 33.06 -17.43
N VAL A 428 13.64 31.88 -17.70
CA VAL A 428 14.47 31.63 -18.88
C VAL A 428 13.70 31.85 -20.20
N PRO A 429 12.49 31.30 -20.41
CA PRO A 429 11.74 31.51 -21.66
C PRO A 429 11.28 32.96 -21.85
N ARG A 430 11.15 33.70 -20.75
CA ARG A 430 10.74 35.12 -20.76
C ARG A 430 11.89 36.06 -21.06
N LYS A 431 13.10 35.74 -20.57
CA LYS A 431 14.27 36.62 -20.63
C LYS A 431 15.26 36.26 -21.74
N VAL A 432 15.21 35.04 -22.28
CA VAL A 432 16.16 34.56 -23.30
C VAL A 432 15.43 34.34 -24.63
N PRO A 433 15.59 35.23 -25.63
CA PRO A 433 14.89 35.14 -26.92
C PRO A 433 15.14 33.82 -27.68
N ALA A 434 16.33 33.24 -27.54
CA ALA A 434 16.65 31.94 -28.14
C ALA A 434 15.74 30.81 -27.62
N VAL A 435 15.35 30.86 -26.34
CA VAL A 435 14.49 29.87 -25.68
C VAL A 435 13.02 30.08 -26.04
N ALA A 436 12.60 31.31 -26.37
CA ALA A 436 11.24 31.56 -26.86
C ALA A 436 10.91 30.76 -28.14
N SER A 437 11.95 30.41 -28.93
CA SER A 437 11.80 29.54 -30.11
C SER A 437 11.54 28.07 -29.78
N TRP A 438 11.75 27.63 -28.53
CA TRP A 438 11.55 26.25 -28.08
C TRP A 438 10.09 25.88 -27.82
N GLY A 439 9.22 26.89 -27.74
CA GLY A 439 7.80 26.70 -27.46
C GLY A 439 7.08 25.79 -28.45
N TYR A 440 5.92 25.29 -28.03
CA TYR A 440 5.10 24.38 -28.82
C TYR A 440 4.67 25.02 -30.15
N ARG A 441 5.10 24.40 -31.25
CA ARG A 441 4.69 24.68 -32.62
C ARG A 441 4.55 23.33 -33.31
N ASP A 442 3.33 22.81 -33.40
CA ASP A 442 3.06 21.60 -34.17
C ASP A 442 2.09 21.97 -35.29
N GLU A 443 2.44 21.59 -36.51
CA GLU A 443 1.66 21.90 -37.72
C GLU A 443 0.47 20.94 -37.89
N SER A 444 0.44 19.87 -37.09
CA SER A 444 -0.59 18.84 -37.15
C SER A 444 -1.83 19.24 -36.33
N ALA A 445 -3.01 18.86 -36.82
CA ALA A 445 -4.28 19.04 -36.10
C ALA A 445 -4.37 18.24 -34.79
N ARG A 446 -3.44 17.30 -34.55
CA ARG A 446 -3.36 16.46 -33.35
C ARG A 446 -2.31 17.02 -32.38
N ASP A 447 -2.69 17.22 -31.11
CA ASP A 447 -1.75 17.72 -30.10
C ASP A 447 -0.78 16.62 -29.66
N SER A 448 0.46 16.70 -30.13
CA SER A 448 1.51 15.72 -29.80
C SER A 448 1.92 15.73 -28.32
N ARG A 449 1.62 16.78 -27.55
CA ARG A 449 1.88 16.81 -26.10
C ARG A 449 0.99 15.82 -25.36
N VAL A 450 -0.25 15.66 -25.80
CA VAL A 450 -1.19 14.68 -25.22
C VAL A 450 -0.69 13.26 -25.48
N ASP A 451 -0.21 12.98 -26.69
CA ASP A 451 0.41 11.69 -27.01
C ASP A 451 1.67 11.47 -26.15
N PHE A 452 2.51 12.49 -25.94
CA PHE A 452 3.69 12.39 -25.09
C PHE A 452 3.33 12.05 -23.63
N LEU A 453 2.37 12.75 -23.04
CA LEU A 453 1.94 12.52 -21.66
C LEU A 453 1.27 11.16 -21.47
N ARG A 454 0.50 10.69 -22.47
CA ARG A 454 0.00 9.31 -22.50
C ARG A 454 1.12 8.28 -22.56
N GLY A 455 2.16 8.57 -23.36
CA GLY A 455 3.37 7.77 -23.46
C GLY A 455 4.13 7.68 -22.12
N LEU A 456 4.24 8.80 -21.41
CA LEU A 456 4.83 8.85 -20.08
C LEU A 456 4.01 8.01 -19.08
N ALA A 457 2.68 8.21 -19.06
CA ALA A 457 1.79 7.47 -18.17
C ALA A 457 1.87 5.95 -18.39
N ILE A 458 1.87 5.48 -19.65
CA ILE A 458 1.96 4.04 -19.92
C ILE A 458 3.33 3.46 -19.53
N VAL A 459 4.42 4.23 -19.65
CA VAL A 459 5.75 3.78 -19.20
C VAL A 459 5.78 3.64 -17.68
N PHE A 460 5.17 4.57 -16.94
CA PHE A 460 5.05 4.47 -15.48
C PHE A 460 4.26 3.23 -15.07
N VAL A 461 3.14 2.97 -15.75
CA VAL A 461 2.34 1.75 -15.56
C VAL A 461 3.17 0.49 -15.80
N VAL A 462 3.91 0.42 -16.92
CA VAL A 462 4.75 -0.74 -17.24
C VAL A 462 5.83 -0.98 -16.18
N VAL A 463 6.56 0.07 -15.77
CA VAL A 463 7.62 -0.05 -14.77
C VAL A 463 7.04 -0.53 -13.44
N ASN A 464 5.94 0.06 -12.99
CA ASN A 464 5.31 -0.31 -11.71
C ASN A 464 4.71 -1.72 -11.75
N HIS A 465 4.19 -2.17 -12.90
CA HIS A 465 3.63 -3.52 -13.06
C HIS A 465 4.68 -4.63 -13.16
N LEU A 466 5.93 -4.32 -13.52
CA LEU A 466 7.01 -5.31 -13.54
C LEU A 466 7.37 -5.80 -12.13
N GLY A 467 7.11 -5.00 -11.08
CA GLY A 467 7.35 -5.38 -9.69
C GLY A 467 8.82 -5.65 -9.33
N MET A 468 9.76 -5.29 -10.21
CA MET A 468 11.20 -5.50 -10.00
C MET A 468 11.84 -4.30 -9.30
N THR A 469 12.66 -4.57 -8.28
CA THR A 469 13.51 -3.56 -7.63
C THR A 469 14.49 -2.97 -8.65
N SER A 470 14.24 -1.76 -9.12
CA SER A 470 15.04 -1.11 -10.19
C SER A 470 15.18 0.39 -9.97
N LEU A 471 16.20 0.99 -10.58
CA LEU A 471 16.41 2.45 -10.56
C LEU A 471 15.28 3.23 -11.22
N PHE A 472 14.48 2.58 -12.08
CA PHE A 472 13.33 3.21 -12.71
C PHE A 472 12.16 3.37 -11.76
N GLN A 473 12.02 2.48 -10.77
CA GLN A 473 10.97 2.58 -9.75
C GLN A 473 11.12 3.87 -8.93
N LEU A 474 12.36 4.32 -8.70
CA LEU A 474 12.69 5.62 -8.08
C LEU A 474 12.08 6.82 -8.82
N LEU A 475 11.77 6.68 -10.11
CA LEU A 475 11.26 7.75 -10.97
C LEU A 475 9.75 7.66 -11.22
N THR A 476 9.14 6.50 -10.99
CA THR A 476 7.75 6.20 -11.39
C THR A 476 6.78 6.03 -10.23
N GLN A 477 7.27 5.80 -9.00
CA GLN A 477 6.45 5.60 -7.81
C GLN A 477 6.37 6.88 -6.98
N GLU A 478 5.33 7.69 -7.23
CA GLU A 478 5.02 8.94 -6.51
C GLU A 478 6.16 9.99 -6.45
N THR A 479 7.20 9.83 -7.25
CA THR A 479 8.37 10.71 -7.31
C THR A 479 8.01 12.11 -7.80
N ILE A 480 7.00 12.23 -8.66
CA ILE A 480 6.59 13.51 -9.24
C ILE A 480 5.42 14.15 -8.46
N GLY A 481 5.11 13.60 -7.28
CA GLY A 481 3.96 13.91 -6.43
C GLY A 481 3.17 12.64 -6.12
N PHE A 482 2.21 12.72 -5.18
CA PHE A 482 1.21 11.68 -4.84
C PHE A 482 0.29 11.30 -6.02
N VAL A 483 0.86 10.83 -7.12
CA VAL A 483 0.19 10.50 -8.38
C VAL A 483 0.88 9.27 -8.96
N SER A 484 0.09 8.32 -9.45
CA SER A 484 0.52 7.14 -10.17
C SER A 484 0.28 7.28 -11.68
N GLY A 485 0.85 6.35 -12.45
CA GLY A 485 0.58 6.25 -13.89
C GLY A 485 -0.90 6.02 -14.21
N ALA A 486 -1.67 5.39 -13.31
CA ALA A 486 -3.08 5.05 -13.54
C ALA A 486 -3.98 6.30 -13.56
N GLU A 487 -3.82 7.25 -12.64
CA GLU A 487 -4.65 8.47 -12.64
C GLU A 487 -4.45 9.28 -13.92
N LEU A 488 -3.18 9.43 -14.35
CA LEU A 488 -2.85 10.10 -15.60
C LEU A 488 -3.46 9.36 -16.80
N PHE A 489 -3.36 8.03 -16.82
CA PHE A 489 -3.90 7.20 -17.90
C PHE A 489 -5.43 7.32 -18.03
N VAL A 490 -6.16 7.35 -16.91
CA VAL A 490 -7.62 7.54 -16.86
C VAL A 490 -8.02 8.93 -17.32
N LEU A 491 -7.37 9.96 -16.79
CA LEU A 491 -7.65 11.36 -17.15
C LEU A 491 -7.38 11.63 -18.64
N PHE A 492 -6.22 11.23 -19.17
CA PHE A 492 -5.90 11.44 -20.59
C PHE A 492 -6.76 10.60 -21.54
N SER A 493 -7.27 9.46 -21.09
CA SER A 493 -8.23 8.68 -21.87
C SER A 493 -9.55 9.42 -22.03
N GLY A 494 -10.07 10.01 -20.95
CA GLY A 494 -11.22 10.92 -21.00
C GLY A 494 -10.95 12.12 -21.92
N LEU A 495 -9.81 12.79 -21.74
CA LEU A 495 -9.39 13.95 -22.56
C LEU A 495 -9.43 13.64 -24.05
N VAL A 496 -8.87 12.51 -24.48
CA VAL A 496 -8.87 12.12 -25.89
C VAL A 496 -10.27 11.80 -26.41
N VAL A 497 -11.13 11.14 -25.60
CA VAL A 497 -12.54 10.89 -25.96
C VAL A 497 -13.27 12.22 -26.19
N GLY A 498 -13.11 13.19 -25.28
CA GLY A 498 -13.68 14.53 -25.40
C GLY A 498 -13.20 15.27 -26.65
N MET A 499 -11.88 15.24 -26.92
CA MET A 499 -11.28 15.92 -28.08
C MET A 499 -11.70 15.30 -29.43
N VAL A 500 -11.80 13.97 -29.50
CA VAL A 500 -12.03 13.25 -30.77
C VAL A 500 -13.51 13.16 -31.11
N TYR A 501 -14.37 12.88 -30.13
CA TYR A 501 -15.80 12.70 -30.35
C TYR A 501 -16.63 13.93 -30.04
N GLY A 502 -16.09 14.89 -29.28
CA GLY A 502 -16.77 16.16 -28.96
C GLY A 502 -17.27 16.91 -30.19
N PRO A 503 -16.43 17.20 -31.20
CA PRO A 503 -16.89 17.87 -32.41
C PRO A 503 -17.92 17.07 -33.22
N ARG A 504 -17.88 15.72 -33.14
CA ARG A 504 -18.75 14.83 -33.91
C ARG A 504 -20.13 14.64 -33.30
N VAL A 505 -20.27 14.87 -32.00
CA VAL A 505 -21.53 14.61 -31.28
C VAL A 505 -22.68 15.53 -31.75
N ALA A 506 -22.34 16.71 -32.28
CA ALA A 506 -23.30 17.67 -32.80
C ALA A 506 -23.86 17.25 -34.17
N ASP A 507 -22.99 16.67 -35.01
CA ASP A 507 -23.31 16.35 -36.40
C ASP A 507 -23.85 14.92 -36.56
N ASP A 508 -23.30 13.96 -35.82
CA ASP A 508 -23.63 12.54 -35.95
C ASP A 508 -23.46 11.78 -34.61
N PHE A 509 -24.48 11.88 -33.76
CA PHE A 509 -24.53 11.19 -32.47
C PHE A 509 -24.52 9.65 -32.62
N GLY A 510 -25.16 9.12 -33.67
CA GLY A 510 -25.26 7.68 -33.91
C GLY A 510 -23.89 7.05 -34.14
N THR A 511 -23.04 7.68 -34.95
CA THR A 511 -21.66 7.24 -35.15
C THR A 511 -20.83 7.34 -33.88
N VAL A 512 -21.03 8.35 -33.03
CA VAL A 512 -20.33 8.43 -31.73
C VAL A 512 -20.69 7.23 -30.86
N VAL A 513 -21.97 6.89 -30.74
CA VAL A 513 -22.46 5.72 -29.98
C VAL A 513 -21.89 4.41 -30.54
N ASP A 514 -21.90 4.23 -31.87
CA ASP A 514 -21.37 3.01 -32.51
C ASP A 514 -19.86 2.86 -32.27
N LEU A 515 -19.08 3.92 -32.47
CA LEU A 515 -17.62 3.89 -32.28
C LEU A 515 -17.21 3.65 -30.83
N THR A 516 -17.87 4.30 -29.86
CA THR A 516 -17.57 4.09 -28.44
C THR A 516 -18.00 2.70 -27.97
N SER A 517 -19.16 2.21 -28.42
CA SER A 517 -19.67 0.88 -28.04
C SER A 517 -18.83 -0.24 -28.62
N ARG A 518 -18.43 -0.15 -29.91
CA ARG A 518 -17.50 -1.10 -30.52
C ARG A 518 -16.16 -1.11 -29.81
N ARG A 519 -15.68 0.06 -29.38
CA ARG A 519 -14.44 0.17 -28.63
C ARG A 519 -14.57 -0.48 -27.25
N ALA A 520 -15.65 -0.22 -26.52
CA ALA A 520 -15.93 -0.84 -25.23
C ALA A 520 -16.03 -2.36 -25.35
N ALA A 521 -16.78 -2.88 -26.33
CA ALA A 521 -16.88 -4.31 -26.60
C ALA A 521 -15.51 -4.93 -26.91
N LYS A 522 -14.66 -4.23 -27.67
CA LYS A 522 -13.30 -4.70 -27.96
C LYS A 522 -12.43 -4.77 -26.71
N LEU A 523 -12.49 -3.77 -25.82
CA LEU A 523 -11.76 -3.81 -24.55
C LEU A 523 -12.24 -4.95 -23.66
N TYR A 524 -13.55 -5.15 -23.55
CA TYR A 524 -14.14 -6.24 -22.78
C TYR A 524 -13.68 -7.61 -23.30
N MET A 525 -13.74 -7.83 -24.62
CA MET A 525 -13.27 -9.07 -25.23
C MET A 525 -11.78 -9.31 -25.00
N VAL A 526 -10.95 -8.27 -25.08
CA VAL A 526 -9.52 -8.39 -24.78
C VAL A 526 -9.30 -8.76 -23.30
N ALA A 527 -10.03 -8.14 -22.37
CA ALA A 527 -9.95 -8.49 -20.95
C ALA A 527 -10.30 -9.96 -20.70
N LEU A 528 -11.38 -10.45 -21.33
CA LEU A 528 -11.78 -11.84 -21.23
C LEU A 528 -10.73 -12.80 -21.81
N VAL A 529 -10.14 -12.46 -22.97
CA VAL A 529 -9.09 -13.28 -23.60
C VAL A 529 -7.83 -13.32 -22.76
N VAL A 530 -7.41 -12.18 -22.18
CA VAL A 530 -6.23 -12.13 -21.29
C VAL A 530 -6.49 -12.93 -20.01
N LEU A 531 -7.66 -12.77 -19.39
CA LEU A 531 -8.07 -13.52 -18.20
C LEU A 531 -7.97 -15.03 -18.44
N LEU A 532 -8.65 -15.52 -19.49
CA LEU A 532 -8.65 -16.94 -19.84
C LEU A 532 -7.27 -17.43 -20.30
N GLY A 533 -6.52 -16.61 -21.03
CA GLY A 533 -5.18 -16.95 -21.48
C GLY A 533 -4.21 -17.15 -20.31
N VAL A 534 -4.23 -16.24 -19.33
CA VAL A 534 -3.40 -16.37 -18.12
C VAL A 534 -3.82 -17.60 -17.31
N PHE A 535 -5.12 -17.85 -17.14
CA PHE A 535 -5.60 -19.05 -16.47
C PHE A 535 -5.14 -20.34 -17.17
N LEU A 536 -5.25 -20.42 -18.51
CA LEU A 536 -4.80 -21.61 -19.23
C LEU A 536 -3.29 -21.83 -19.10
N VAL A 537 -2.50 -20.75 -19.07
CA VAL A 537 -1.05 -20.84 -18.84
C VAL A 537 -0.74 -21.23 -17.39
N SER A 538 -1.55 -20.81 -16.42
CA SER A 538 -1.36 -21.17 -15.00
C SER A 538 -1.56 -22.66 -14.73
N LEU A 539 -2.21 -23.39 -15.62
CA LEU A 539 -2.34 -24.86 -15.54
C LEU A 539 -1.06 -25.60 -15.98
N LEU A 540 -0.08 -24.91 -16.58
CA LEU A 540 1.17 -25.50 -17.03
C LEU A 540 2.22 -25.45 -15.89
N PRO A 541 2.64 -26.58 -15.31
CA PRO A 541 3.53 -26.61 -14.15
C PRO A 541 4.96 -26.10 -14.44
N ILE A 542 5.30 -25.89 -15.72
CA ILE A 542 6.62 -25.43 -16.17
C ILE A 542 6.71 -23.89 -16.17
N VAL A 543 5.58 -23.18 -16.15
CA VAL A 543 5.52 -21.72 -16.29
C VAL A 543 5.10 -21.08 -14.98
N HIS A 544 5.97 -20.22 -14.43
CA HIS A 544 5.67 -19.43 -13.25
C HIS A 544 4.82 -18.23 -13.67
N VAL A 545 3.60 -18.14 -13.16
CA VAL A 545 2.67 -17.04 -13.47
C VAL A 545 2.21 -16.29 -12.23
N ASP A 546 2.84 -16.52 -11.08
CA ASP A 546 2.46 -15.91 -9.80
C ASP A 546 2.43 -14.38 -9.88
N ALA A 547 3.35 -13.79 -10.65
CA ALA A 547 3.38 -12.34 -10.91
C ALA A 547 2.10 -11.80 -11.58
N LEU A 548 1.31 -12.65 -12.25
CA LEU A 548 0.06 -12.32 -12.92
C LEU A 548 -1.17 -12.85 -12.19
N THR A 549 -1.08 -14.00 -11.54
CA THR A 549 -2.20 -14.65 -10.84
C THR A 549 -2.33 -14.23 -9.39
N THR A 550 -1.29 -13.62 -8.82
CA THR A 550 -1.29 -13.12 -7.45
C THR A 550 -1.06 -11.61 -7.41
N TYR A 551 -1.52 -10.99 -6.33
CA TYR A 551 -1.23 -9.60 -5.99
C TYR A 551 -0.54 -9.57 -4.64
N LEU A 552 0.72 -9.14 -4.62
CA LEU A 552 1.39 -8.75 -3.40
C LEU A 552 0.91 -7.34 -3.07
N ASP A 553 0.16 -7.19 -1.99
CA ASP A 553 -0.19 -5.86 -1.54
C ASP A 553 1.07 -5.18 -1.01
N GLN A 554 1.35 -4.00 -1.58
CA GLN A 554 2.50 -3.16 -1.21
C GLN A 554 2.10 -2.11 -0.17
N GLY A 555 0.94 -2.29 0.43
CA GLY A 555 0.34 -1.33 1.35
C GLY A 555 -0.41 -0.19 0.66
N THR A 556 -0.67 -0.31 -0.64
CA THR A 556 -1.34 0.74 -1.43
C THR A 556 -2.74 0.34 -1.91
N GLY A 557 -3.22 -0.84 -1.49
CA GLY A 557 -4.52 -1.42 -1.82
C GLY A 557 -5.69 -0.89 -0.98
N GLU A 558 -6.85 -1.54 -1.10
CA GLU A 558 -8.06 -1.26 -0.31
C GLU A 558 -7.83 -1.51 1.19
N ALA A 559 -7.05 -2.54 1.52
CA ALA A 559 -6.75 -2.95 2.89
C ALA A 559 -5.60 -2.14 3.54
N GLY A 560 -5.23 -1.00 2.95
CA GLY A 560 -4.25 -0.07 3.52
C GLY A 560 -2.83 -0.64 3.59
N HIS A 561 -1.99 -0.06 4.46
CA HIS A 561 -0.60 -0.50 4.61
C HIS A 561 -0.44 -1.76 5.47
N GLY A 562 -1.47 -2.14 6.23
CA GLY A 562 -1.51 -3.38 7.04
C GLY A 562 -1.64 -4.69 6.27
N SER A 563 -1.86 -4.62 4.96
CA SER A 563 -1.75 -5.77 4.08
C SER A 563 -0.43 -5.78 3.31
N ALA A 564 0.48 -4.83 3.55
CA ALA A 564 1.81 -4.83 2.92
C ALA A 564 2.54 -6.15 3.20
N GLY A 565 2.87 -6.90 2.15
CA GLY A 565 3.45 -8.25 2.26
C GLY A 565 2.44 -9.40 2.10
N ARG A 566 1.13 -9.15 2.22
CA ARG A 566 0.09 -10.15 1.98
C ARG A 566 -0.07 -10.42 0.49
N THR A 567 -0.13 -11.70 0.14
CA THR A 567 -0.30 -12.15 -1.24
C THR A 567 -1.70 -12.69 -1.44
N TYR A 568 -2.48 -12.07 -2.33
CA TYR A 568 -3.82 -12.51 -2.70
C TYR A 568 -3.79 -13.31 -4.00
N ASN A 569 -4.49 -14.46 -4.03
CA ASN A 569 -4.69 -15.20 -5.28
C ASN A 569 -5.93 -14.65 -6.02
N LEU A 570 -5.69 -14.00 -7.16
CA LEU A 570 -6.71 -13.32 -7.98
C LEU A 570 -7.55 -14.28 -8.84
N TYR A 571 -7.14 -15.54 -8.88
CA TYR A 571 -7.78 -16.64 -9.61
C TYR A 571 -8.34 -17.70 -8.68
N ALA A 572 -8.37 -17.44 -7.36
CA ALA A 572 -8.88 -18.36 -6.36
C ALA A 572 -10.29 -18.86 -6.72
N GLY A 573 -10.48 -20.18 -6.75
CA GLY A 573 -11.74 -20.80 -7.10
C GLY A 573 -11.99 -20.99 -8.60
N MET A 574 -11.16 -20.47 -9.52
CA MET A 574 -11.31 -20.77 -10.95
C MET A 574 -11.02 -22.25 -11.29
N GLU A 575 -10.23 -22.95 -10.49
CA GLU A 575 -10.00 -24.39 -10.66
C GLU A 575 -11.28 -25.23 -10.53
N SER A 576 -12.31 -24.69 -9.86
CA SER A 576 -13.61 -25.35 -9.76
C SER A 576 -14.37 -25.44 -11.10
N LEU A 577 -13.89 -24.78 -12.16
CA LEU A 577 -14.33 -25.03 -13.54
C LEU A 577 -14.13 -26.48 -13.98
N PHE A 578 -13.18 -27.19 -13.38
CA PHE A 578 -12.90 -28.58 -13.68
C PHE A 578 -13.64 -29.56 -12.76
N GLN A 579 -14.35 -29.06 -11.74
CA GLN A 579 -15.18 -29.89 -10.86
C GLN A 579 -16.54 -30.14 -11.50
N PHE A 580 -17.07 -31.35 -11.37
CA PHE A 580 -18.39 -31.70 -11.91
C PHE A 580 -19.37 -32.07 -10.78
N PRO A 581 -20.54 -31.40 -10.68
CA PRO A 581 -21.00 -30.29 -11.53
C PRO A 581 -20.24 -28.98 -11.28
N VAL A 582 -20.06 -28.18 -12.33
CA VAL A 582 -19.39 -26.86 -12.23
C VAL A 582 -20.23 -25.94 -11.34
N PRO A 583 -19.64 -25.29 -10.32
CA PRO A 583 -20.39 -24.37 -9.46
C PRO A 583 -21.02 -23.22 -10.26
N ALA A 584 -22.30 -22.94 -9.97
CA ALA A 584 -23.10 -21.99 -10.74
C ALA A 584 -22.55 -20.55 -10.70
N GLN A 585 -21.75 -20.20 -9.69
CA GLN A 585 -21.23 -18.84 -9.50
C GLN A 585 -20.01 -18.52 -10.39
N VAL A 586 -19.27 -19.53 -10.84
CA VAL A 586 -17.96 -19.34 -11.47
C VAL A 586 -18.08 -18.78 -12.89
N VAL A 587 -19.03 -19.31 -13.67
CA VAL A 587 -19.25 -18.86 -15.06
C VAL A 587 -19.71 -17.39 -15.11
N PRO A 588 -20.73 -16.95 -14.33
CA PRO A 588 -21.04 -15.54 -14.20
C PRO A 588 -19.85 -14.70 -13.72
N GLY A 589 -19.04 -15.21 -12.79
CA GLY A 589 -17.85 -14.53 -12.30
C GLY A 589 -16.84 -14.20 -13.39
N ILE A 590 -16.63 -15.12 -14.35
CA ILE A 590 -15.77 -14.90 -15.51
C ILE A 590 -16.31 -13.79 -16.41
N PHE A 591 -17.60 -13.81 -16.76
CA PHE A 591 -18.20 -12.79 -17.61
C PHE A 591 -18.30 -11.42 -16.92
N LEU A 592 -18.42 -11.41 -15.59
CA LEU A 592 -18.41 -10.20 -14.77
C LEU A 592 -17.00 -9.73 -14.41
N LEU A 593 -15.95 -10.39 -14.90
CA LEU A 593 -14.54 -10.04 -14.61
C LEU A 593 -14.26 -9.97 -13.10
N GLN A 594 -14.75 -10.97 -12.35
CA GLN A 594 -14.42 -11.17 -10.94
C GLN A 594 -13.02 -11.78 -10.73
N PHE A 595 -12.43 -12.28 -11.82
CA PHE A 595 -11.07 -12.82 -11.87
C PHE A 595 -10.26 -12.05 -12.91
N GLY A 596 -8.94 -12.07 -12.79
CA GLY A 596 -8.06 -11.46 -13.76
C GLY A 596 -6.70 -11.08 -13.19
N PRO A 597 -5.73 -10.78 -14.06
CA PRO A 597 -4.44 -10.28 -13.60
C PRO A 597 -4.59 -8.82 -13.18
N TRP A 598 -4.09 -8.46 -12.00
CA TRP A 598 -4.27 -7.12 -11.44
C TRP A 598 -3.74 -6.01 -12.35
N GLN A 599 -2.70 -6.28 -13.14
CA GLN A 599 -2.13 -5.35 -14.12
C GLN A 599 -3.14 -4.94 -15.21
N PHE A 600 -4.19 -5.74 -15.42
CA PHE A 600 -5.20 -5.54 -16.46
C PHE A 600 -6.56 -5.09 -15.92
N ASN A 601 -6.75 -5.06 -14.59
CA ASN A 601 -8.05 -4.83 -13.93
C ASN A 601 -8.71 -3.50 -14.32
N VAL A 602 -7.91 -2.44 -14.55
CA VAL A 602 -8.43 -1.12 -14.96
C VAL A 602 -9.28 -1.16 -16.25
N MET A 603 -9.18 -2.23 -17.07
CA MET A 603 -10.01 -2.37 -18.27
C MET A 603 -11.51 -2.45 -17.96
N GLY A 604 -11.92 -3.06 -16.84
CA GLY A 604 -13.33 -3.13 -16.45
C GLY A 604 -13.95 -1.74 -16.30
N LEU A 605 -13.24 -0.85 -15.60
CA LEU A 605 -13.59 0.57 -15.47
C LEU A 605 -13.77 1.23 -16.85
N TYR A 606 -12.81 1.06 -17.76
CA TYR A 606 -12.86 1.69 -19.09
C TYR A 606 -14.02 1.24 -19.97
N VAL A 607 -14.38 -0.04 -19.90
CA VAL A 607 -15.54 -0.56 -20.65
C VAL A 607 -16.78 0.24 -20.30
N ILE A 608 -17.04 0.43 -19.01
CA ILE A 608 -18.21 1.14 -18.51
C ILE A 608 -18.15 2.62 -18.85
N LEU A 609 -17.01 3.27 -18.59
CA LEU A 609 -16.84 4.71 -18.87
C LEU A 609 -16.96 5.04 -20.36
N LEU A 610 -16.50 4.16 -21.25
CA LEU A 610 -16.70 4.34 -22.69
C LEU A 610 -18.15 4.14 -23.12
N LEU A 611 -18.88 3.21 -22.51
CA LEU A 611 -20.32 3.04 -22.75
C LEU A 611 -21.13 4.25 -22.29
N LEU A 612 -20.73 4.88 -21.18
CA LEU A 612 -21.36 6.09 -20.66
C LEU A 612 -20.95 7.37 -21.40
N SER A 613 -19.80 7.35 -22.08
CA SER A 613 -19.23 8.55 -22.72
C SER A 613 -20.15 9.26 -23.73
N PRO A 614 -20.98 8.58 -24.57
CA PRO A 614 -21.91 9.27 -25.47
C PRO A 614 -22.96 10.07 -24.70
N LEU A 615 -23.46 9.57 -23.56
CA LEU A 615 -24.44 10.28 -22.74
C LEU A 615 -23.84 11.57 -22.18
N VAL A 616 -22.60 11.49 -21.70
CA VAL A 616 -21.85 12.65 -21.21
C VAL A 616 -21.63 13.65 -22.34
N LEU A 617 -21.14 13.22 -23.49
CA LEU A 617 -20.93 14.08 -24.66
C LEU A 617 -22.22 14.73 -25.15
N ALA A 618 -23.35 14.02 -25.14
CA ALA A 618 -24.65 14.56 -25.49
C ALA A 618 -25.14 15.62 -24.49
N ALA A 619 -24.83 15.45 -23.20
CA ALA A 619 -25.12 16.47 -22.19
C ALA A 619 -24.24 17.72 -22.39
N LEU A 620 -22.95 17.55 -22.69
CA LEU A 620 -22.04 18.66 -22.99
C LEU A 620 -22.45 19.44 -24.23
N ASN A 621 -22.88 18.74 -25.29
CA ASN A 621 -23.39 19.38 -26.50
C ASN A 621 -24.64 20.21 -26.27
N ARG A 622 -25.47 19.84 -25.27
CA ARG A 622 -26.63 20.61 -24.83
C ARG A 622 -26.28 21.74 -23.86
N GLY A 623 -25.01 22.07 -23.68
CA GLY A 623 -24.55 23.13 -22.77
C GLY A 623 -24.65 22.76 -21.28
N LYS A 624 -24.89 21.48 -20.93
CA LYS A 624 -25.08 21.04 -19.54
C LYS A 624 -23.76 20.74 -18.80
N THR A 625 -22.67 21.43 -19.14
CA THR A 625 -21.33 21.19 -18.56
C THR A 625 -21.33 21.25 -17.03
N LEU A 626 -22.00 22.26 -16.44
CA LEU A 626 -22.08 22.39 -14.99
C LEU A 626 -22.83 21.24 -14.32
N TRP A 627 -23.89 20.72 -14.96
CA TRP A 627 -24.63 19.56 -14.44
C TRP A 627 -23.80 18.28 -14.52
N VAL A 628 -23.02 18.10 -15.59
CA VAL A 628 -22.09 16.97 -15.71
C VAL A 628 -21.04 17.03 -14.60
N LEU A 629 -20.45 18.21 -14.37
CA LEU A 629 -19.46 18.43 -13.31
C LEU A 629 -20.06 18.26 -11.89
N ALA A 630 -21.27 18.75 -11.65
CA ALA A 630 -21.96 18.56 -10.38
C ALA A 630 -22.30 17.09 -10.14
N ALA A 631 -22.80 16.38 -11.16
CA ALA A 631 -23.14 14.97 -11.06
C ALA A 631 -21.90 14.10 -10.81
N THR A 632 -20.79 14.35 -11.53
CA THR A 632 -19.56 13.57 -11.32
C THR A 632 -18.96 13.81 -9.94
N LEU A 633 -19.01 15.04 -9.41
CA LEU A 633 -18.55 15.34 -8.04
C LEU A 633 -19.49 14.73 -6.98
N MET A 634 -20.79 14.71 -7.23
CA MET A 634 -21.76 14.04 -6.35
C MET A 634 -21.50 12.53 -6.28
N LEU A 635 -21.34 11.87 -7.43
CA LEU A 635 -21.04 10.44 -7.49
C LEU A 635 -19.70 10.11 -6.81
N TYR A 636 -18.69 10.96 -7.01
CA TYR A 636 -17.42 10.87 -6.30
C TYR A 636 -17.61 10.97 -4.78
N ALA A 637 -18.31 12.01 -4.30
CA ALA A 637 -18.56 12.21 -2.87
C ALA A 637 -19.32 11.03 -2.25
N VAL A 638 -20.38 10.55 -2.92
CA VAL A 638 -21.13 9.36 -2.50
C VAL A 638 -20.19 8.15 -2.44
N GLY A 639 -19.42 7.89 -3.50
CA GLY A 639 -18.49 6.76 -3.55
C GLY A 639 -17.42 6.81 -2.46
N THR A 640 -16.89 7.99 -2.13
CA THR A 640 -15.89 8.14 -1.06
C THR A 640 -16.46 7.93 0.34
N VAL A 641 -17.75 8.25 0.55
CA VAL A 641 -18.40 8.13 1.86
C VAL A 641 -19.00 6.74 2.06
N THR A 642 -19.73 6.22 1.08
CA THR A 642 -20.44 4.94 1.20
C THR A 642 -19.56 3.75 0.90
N ARG A 643 -18.47 3.95 0.15
CA ARG A 643 -17.60 2.88 -0.37
C ARG A 643 -18.37 1.76 -1.09
N ALA A 644 -19.55 2.08 -1.60
CA ALA A 644 -20.46 1.10 -2.19
C ALA A 644 -19.91 0.57 -3.52
N ARG A 645 -19.89 -0.76 -3.67
CA ARG A 645 -19.57 -1.45 -4.93
C ARG A 645 -20.80 -1.50 -5.82
N LEU A 646 -20.69 -0.99 -7.05
CA LEU A 646 -21.78 -1.06 -8.01
C LEU A 646 -21.80 -2.39 -8.76
N LEU A 647 -20.62 -2.99 -8.93
CA LEU A 647 -20.45 -4.25 -9.62
C LEU A 647 -19.65 -5.23 -8.75
N PRO A 648 -19.85 -6.54 -8.92
CA PRO A 648 -19.05 -7.54 -8.24
C PRO A 648 -17.67 -7.74 -8.90
N SER A 649 -17.36 -6.98 -9.94
CA SER A 649 -16.11 -7.09 -10.70
C SER A 649 -14.88 -6.74 -9.84
N GLN A 650 -13.76 -7.41 -10.11
CA GLN A 650 -12.51 -7.26 -9.36
C GLN A 650 -11.89 -5.85 -9.49
N PHE A 651 -12.18 -5.14 -10.59
CA PHE A 651 -11.63 -3.79 -10.76
C PHE A 651 -12.15 -2.80 -9.70
N GLU A 652 -13.31 -3.05 -9.08
CA GLU A 652 -13.89 -2.18 -8.05
C GLU A 652 -13.04 -2.13 -6.78
N ASP A 653 -12.21 -3.16 -6.51
CA ASP A 653 -11.32 -3.20 -5.34
C ASP A 653 -10.17 -2.17 -5.44
N SER A 654 -9.71 -1.90 -6.66
CA SER A 654 -8.60 -0.96 -6.92
C SER A 654 -9.04 0.36 -7.54
N PHE A 655 -10.12 0.31 -8.31
CA PHE A 655 -10.63 1.42 -9.11
C PHE A 655 -12.15 1.57 -8.95
N PRO A 656 -12.68 1.86 -7.74
CA PRO A 656 -14.11 2.01 -7.51
C PRO A 656 -14.78 2.92 -8.54
N LEU A 657 -15.82 2.43 -9.21
CA LEU A 657 -16.41 3.08 -10.38
C LEU A 657 -16.95 4.48 -10.05
N LEU A 658 -17.65 4.62 -8.92
CA LEU A 658 -18.23 5.87 -8.45
C LEU A 658 -17.19 6.98 -8.24
N VAL A 659 -15.98 6.57 -7.83
CA VAL A 659 -14.88 7.47 -7.50
C VAL A 659 -14.05 7.77 -8.74
N TRP A 660 -13.51 6.75 -9.41
CA TRP A 660 -12.55 6.91 -10.51
C TRP A 660 -13.16 7.50 -11.77
N GLN A 661 -14.48 7.43 -11.95
CA GLN A 661 -15.15 8.14 -13.04
C GLN A 661 -14.87 9.65 -13.03
N VAL A 662 -14.56 10.25 -11.87
CA VAL A 662 -14.29 11.69 -11.75
C VAL A 662 -13.10 12.14 -12.62
N LEU A 663 -12.01 11.38 -12.65
CA LEU A 663 -10.82 11.68 -13.45
C LEU A 663 -11.14 11.60 -14.94
N PHE A 664 -11.87 10.57 -15.34
CA PHE A 664 -12.23 10.37 -16.74
C PHE A 664 -13.20 11.45 -17.23
N VAL A 665 -14.24 11.76 -16.44
CA VAL A 665 -15.24 12.78 -16.81
C VAL A 665 -14.63 14.17 -16.81
N ILE A 666 -13.79 14.54 -15.83
CA ILE A 666 -13.05 15.81 -15.85
C ILE A 666 -12.16 15.88 -17.10
N GLY A 667 -11.43 14.82 -17.40
CA GLY A 667 -10.65 14.70 -18.63
C GLY A 667 -11.51 14.92 -19.87
N LEU A 668 -12.65 14.23 -19.98
CA LEU A 668 -13.58 14.31 -21.10
C LEU A 668 -14.14 15.72 -21.27
N VAL A 669 -14.55 16.39 -20.20
CA VAL A 669 -15.02 17.78 -20.21
C VAL A 669 -13.91 18.72 -20.67
N ALA A 670 -12.69 18.56 -20.13
CA ALA A 670 -11.53 19.36 -20.54
C ALA A 670 -11.18 19.12 -22.01
N GLY A 671 -11.36 17.91 -22.52
CA GLY A 671 -11.11 17.55 -23.92
C GLY A 671 -12.16 18.13 -24.87
N PHE A 672 -13.43 18.11 -24.45
CA PHE A 672 -14.54 18.72 -25.19
C PHE A 672 -14.35 20.24 -25.31
N HIS A 673 -13.95 20.90 -24.21
CA HIS A 673 -13.73 22.35 -24.14
C HIS A 673 -12.26 22.76 -24.32
N GLN A 674 -11.41 21.91 -24.93
CA GLN A 674 -9.96 22.06 -24.94
C GLN A 674 -9.51 23.47 -25.38
N ARG A 675 -10.08 24.01 -26.45
CA ARG A 675 -9.71 25.34 -26.97
C ARG A 675 -9.96 26.45 -25.95
N SER A 676 -11.13 26.42 -25.31
CA SER A 676 -11.54 27.40 -24.29
C SER A 676 -10.67 27.28 -23.04
N VAL A 677 -10.40 26.05 -22.59
CA VAL A 677 -9.54 25.77 -21.43
C VAL A 677 -8.12 26.27 -21.66
N VAL A 678 -7.51 25.94 -22.80
CA VAL A 678 -6.15 26.39 -23.15
C VAL A 678 -6.09 27.91 -23.30
N ALA A 679 -7.09 28.53 -23.93
CA ALA A 679 -7.17 29.98 -24.06
C ALA A 679 -7.25 30.66 -22.69
N TRP A 680 -8.08 30.14 -21.79
CA TRP A 680 -8.23 30.67 -20.44
C TRP A 680 -6.92 30.58 -19.63
N PHE A 681 -6.26 29.42 -19.61
CA PHE A 681 -4.97 29.26 -18.92
C PHE A 681 -3.87 30.12 -19.52
N SER A 682 -3.89 30.35 -20.84
CA SER A 682 -2.93 31.23 -21.51
C SER A 682 -3.09 32.70 -21.09
N GLN A 683 -4.31 33.13 -20.76
CA GLN A 683 -4.58 34.47 -20.24
C GLN A 683 -4.29 34.58 -18.73
N HIS A 684 -4.49 33.50 -17.98
CA HIS A 684 -4.36 33.45 -16.52
C HIS A 684 -3.01 32.86 -16.07
N THR A 685 -1.91 33.43 -16.54
CA THR A 685 -0.54 32.92 -16.25
C THR A 685 -0.21 32.83 -14.76
N ARG A 686 -0.84 33.64 -13.89
CA ARG A 686 -0.71 33.52 -12.43
C ARG A 686 -1.27 32.21 -11.88
N VAL A 687 -2.37 31.71 -12.45
CA VAL A 687 -2.96 30.43 -12.07
C VAL A 687 -2.05 29.29 -12.50
N VAL A 688 -1.51 29.36 -13.73
CA VAL A 688 -0.51 28.38 -14.20
C VAL A 688 0.73 28.36 -13.30
N ALA A 689 1.21 29.55 -12.87
CA ALA A 689 2.32 29.65 -11.92
C ALA A 689 1.98 28.99 -10.57
N ALA A 690 0.79 29.24 -10.04
CA ALA A 690 0.32 28.59 -8.81
C ALA A 690 0.25 27.06 -8.97
N CYS A 691 -0.28 26.54 -10.08
CA CYS A 691 -0.29 25.09 -10.35
C CYS A 691 1.12 24.51 -10.46
N THR A 692 2.06 25.18 -11.13
CA THR A 692 3.46 24.70 -11.20
C THR A 692 4.15 24.72 -9.84
N LEU A 693 3.87 25.72 -9.00
CA LEU A 693 4.39 25.78 -7.64
C LEU A 693 3.79 24.67 -6.78
N ALA A 694 2.48 24.45 -6.86
CA ALA A 694 1.81 23.35 -6.17
C ALA A 694 2.34 21.98 -6.61
N THR A 695 2.61 21.80 -7.90
CA THR A 695 3.23 20.56 -8.43
C THR A 695 4.59 20.32 -7.78
N VAL A 696 5.46 21.34 -7.71
CA VAL A 696 6.77 21.23 -7.06
C VAL A 696 6.63 21.01 -5.55
N ALA A 697 5.66 21.64 -4.89
CA ALA A 697 5.41 21.45 -3.46
C ALA A 697 4.92 20.02 -3.15
N PHE A 698 4.00 19.47 -3.95
CA PHE A 698 3.55 18.09 -3.79
C PHE A 698 4.64 17.07 -4.11
N ALA A 699 5.47 17.33 -5.12
CA ALA A 699 6.64 16.48 -5.41
C ALA A 699 7.67 16.53 -4.28
N PHE A 700 7.93 17.72 -3.72
CA PHE A 700 8.80 17.85 -2.55
C PHE A 700 8.23 17.08 -1.36
N LEU A 701 6.93 17.25 -1.07
CA LEU A 701 6.28 16.52 0.02
C LEU A 701 6.30 15.01 -0.21
N SER A 702 6.04 14.52 -1.43
CA SER A 702 6.02 13.09 -1.72
C SER A 702 7.39 12.41 -1.55
N TRP A 703 8.51 13.16 -1.64
CA TRP A 703 9.84 12.64 -1.31
C TRP A 703 10.05 12.39 0.19
N GLY A 704 9.12 12.84 1.04
CA GLY A 704 9.13 12.51 2.46
C GLY A 704 8.45 11.22 2.86
N ASN A 705 7.98 10.45 1.88
CA ASN A 705 7.20 9.25 2.08
C ASN A 705 7.94 8.19 2.93
N PRO A 706 7.45 7.85 4.14
CA PRO A 706 8.01 6.80 5.00
C PRO A 706 7.78 5.38 4.49
N TYR A 707 6.82 5.20 3.57
CA TYR A 707 6.44 3.89 3.01
C TYR A 707 7.34 3.44 1.84
N LEU A 708 8.42 4.19 1.55
CA LEU A 708 9.41 3.83 0.52
C LEU A 708 10.25 2.63 1.01
N THR A 709 10.17 1.53 0.27
CA THR A 709 10.67 0.19 0.65
C THR A 709 11.99 -0.17 -0.01
N ASN A 710 12.50 0.63 -0.94
CA ASN A 710 13.73 0.30 -1.65
C ASN A 710 14.94 0.88 -0.91
N GLY A 711 15.97 0.08 -0.63
CA GLY A 711 17.21 0.54 0.03
C GLY A 711 18.01 1.61 -0.74
N PHE A 712 17.55 2.01 -1.92
CA PHE A 712 18.08 3.09 -2.76
C PHE A 712 17.19 4.34 -2.81
N ASP A 713 16.03 4.33 -2.14
CA ASP A 713 15.12 5.46 -2.10
C ASP A 713 15.73 6.61 -1.29
N ALA A 714 15.90 7.78 -1.92
CA ALA A 714 16.33 8.98 -1.22
C ALA A 714 15.13 9.64 -0.54
N ARG A 715 15.06 9.53 0.79
CA ARG A 715 13.95 10.07 1.58
C ARG A 715 14.29 11.43 2.17
N LEU A 716 13.35 12.36 2.14
CA LEU A 716 13.45 13.65 2.82
C LEU A 716 12.59 13.63 4.09
N ALA A 717 13.19 13.57 5.28
CA ALA A 717 12.43 13.67 6.53
C ALA A 717 11.93 15.13 6.76
N ILE A 718 10.91 15.54 6.00
CA ILE A 718 10.37 16.91 5.97
C ILE A 718 9.53 17.20 7.22
N ILE A 719 8.72 16.21 7.62
CA ILE A 719 7.83 16.24 8.77
C ILE A 719 7.93 14.90 9.52
N PRO A 720 7.51 14.82 10.80
CA PRO A 720 7.47 13.56 11.54
C PRO A 720 6.68 12.48 10.82
N ASP A 721 7.14 11.22 10.90
CA ASP A 721 6.54 10.08 10.19
C ASP A 721 5.06 9.91 10.52
N THR A 722 4.70 10.05 11.80
CA THR A 722 3.30 9.99 12.26
C THR A 722 2.42 11.03 11.55
N LEU A 723 2.87 12.29 11.52
CA LEU A 723 2.17 13.37 10.84
C LEU A 723 2.09 13.14 9.33
N TYR A 724 3.15 12.62 8.72
CA TYR A 724 3.15 12.29 7.29
C TYR A 724 2.09 11.25 6.96
N ARG A 725 2.05 10.16 7.74
CA ARG A 725 1.11 9.05 7.56
C ARG A 725 -0.33 9.53 7.68
N THR A 726 -0.66 10.29 8.73
CA THR A 726 -2.00 10.91 8.88
C THR A 726 -2.38 11.81 7.69
N LEU A 727 -1.44 12.61 7.18
CA LEU A 727 -1.68 13.44 6.01
C LEU A 727 -1.89 12.59 4.75
N TYR A 728 -1.10 11.54 4.58
CA TYR A 728 -1.19 10.64 3.44
C TYR A 728 -2.52 9.89 3.42
N ASP A 729 -2.90 9.24 4.52
CA ASP A 729 -4.12 8.44 4.58
C ASP A 729 -5.38 9.31 4.49
N GLY A 730 -5.35 10.49 5.14
CA GLY A 730 -6.49 11.42 5.11
C GLY A 730 -6.71 12.12 3.76
N TYR A 731 -5.63 12.45 3.03
CA TYR A 731 -5.73 13.34 1.86
C TYR A 731 -5.13 12.79 0.57
N PHE A 732 -4.26 11.78 0.64
CA PHE A 732 -3.50 11.26 -0.50
C PHE A 732 -3.64 9.75 -0.72
N ALA A 733 -4.56 9.06 -0.05
CA ALA A 733 -4.86 7.66 -0.33
C ALA A 733 -5.30 7.43 -1.79
N ARG A 734 -4.79 6.37 -2.42
CA ARG A 734 -4.96 6.08 -3.86
C ARG A 734 -6.34 5.54 -4.23
N THR A 735 -6.78 4.47 -3.57
CA THR A 735 -7.94 3.66 -3.98
C THR A 735 -9.20 4.50 -4.09
N TYR A 736 -9.45 5.38 -3.12
CA TYR A 736 -10.60 6.29 -3.11
C TYR A 736 -10.27 7.69 -3.64
N LEU A 737 -9.14 7.87 -4.31
CA LEU A 737 -8.68 9.14 -4.88
C LEU A 737 -8.88 10.31 -3.91
N ALA A 738 -8.29 10.22 -2.73
CA ALA A 738 -8.52 11.19 -1.66
C ALA A 738 -8.37 12.64 -2.16
N PRO A 739 -9.10 13.61 -1.59
CA PRO A 739 -9.25 14.93 -2.20
C PRO A 739 -7.94 15.64 -2.54
N GLY A 740 -6.91 15.48 -1.70
CA GLY A 740 -5.56 16.02 -1.93
C GLY A 740 -4.88 15.39 -3.14
N ARG A 741 -4.97 14.07 -3.30
CA ARG A 741 -4.49 13.34 -4.49
C ARG A 741 -5.21 13.79 -5.75
N LEU A 742 -6.55 13.92 -5.73
CA LEU A 742 -7.30 14.42 -6.90
C LEU A 742 -6.83 15.82 -7.32
N VAL A 743 -6.67 16.74 -6.36
CA VAL A 743 -6.12 18.08 -6.63
C VAL A 743 -4.70 18.00 -7.19
N ASN A 744 -3.85 17.16 -6.61
CA ASN A 744 -2.49 16.96 -7.05
C ASN A 744 -2.42 16.52 -8.53
N VAL A 745 -3.22 15.54 -8.93
CA VAL A 745 -3.32 15.09 -10.34
C VAL A 745 -3.66 16.26 -11.27
N LEU A 746 -4.65 17.07 -10.91
CA LEU A 746 -5.09 18.19 -11.75
C LEU A 746 -4.04 19.29 -11.88
N VAL A 747 -3.40 19.71 -10.78
CA VAL A 747 -2.35 20.73 -10.84
C VAL A 747 -1.10 20.24 -11.56
N LEU A 748 -0.76 18.95 -11.39
CA LEU A 748 0.36 18.29 -12.05
C LEU A 748 0.16 18.28 -13.56
N VAL A 749 -1.03 17.90 -14.05
CA VAL A 749 -1.33 17.93 -15.49
C VAL A 749 -1.19 19.35 -16.07
N VAL A 750 -1.69 20.37 -15.37
CA VAL A 750 -1.54 21.77 -15.81
C VAL A 750 -0.06 22.18 -15.83
N GLY A 751 0.70 21.83 -14.78
CA GLY A 751 2.12 22.13 -14.67
C GLY A 751 2.96 21.48 -15.77
N TYR A 752 2.77 20.18 -16.00
CA TYR A 752 3.45 19.46 -17.08
C TYR A 752 3.05 19.96 -18.47
N TYR A 753 1.77 20.26 -18.68
CA TYR A 753 1.33 20.80 -19.97
C TYR A 753 1.95 22.18 -20.22
N ALA A 754 2.06 23.03 -19.19
CA ALA A 754 2.75 24.32 -19.29
C ALA A 754 4.25 24.15 -19.59
N PHE A 755 4.92 23.21 -18.91
CA PHE A 755 6.33 22.87 -19.18
C PHE A 755 6.54 22.40 -20.63
N LEU A 756 5.73 21.44 -21.10
CA LEU A 756 5.79 20.97 -22.49
C LEU A 756 5.46 22.08 -23.48
N THR A 757 4.62 23.04 -23.11
CA THR A 757 4.29 24.19 -23.97
C THR A 757 5.48 25.13 -24.13
N ALA A 758 6.25 25.37 -23.07
CA ALA A 758 7.41 26.26 -23.11
C ALA A 758 8.66 25.60 -23.69
N TYR A 759 8.86 24.29 -23.44
CA TYR A 759 10.09 23.56 -23.75
C TYR A 759 9.90 22.45 -24.78
N TRP A 760 8.89 22.56 -25.65
CA TRP A 760 8.50 21.49 -26.57
C TRP A 760 9.63 20.98 -27.46
N ARG A 761 10.34 21.87 -28.17
CA ARG A 761 11.36 21.45 -29.16
C ARG A 761 12.48 20.60 -28.57
N PRO A 762 13.16 21.02 -27.48
CA PRO A 762 14.20 20.18 -26.87
C PRO A 762 13.62 18.87 -26.33
N VAL A 763 12.46 18.91 -25.66
CA VAL A 763 11.83 17.70 -25.10
C VAL A 763 11.42 16.72 -26.19
N LYS A 764 10.78 17.20 -27.27
CA LYS A 764 10.41 16.38 -28.44
C LYS A 764 11.64 15.78 -29.10
N SER A 765 12.73 16.53 -29.22
CA SER A 765 13.96 16.03 -29.82
C SER A 765 14.61 14.94 -28.96
N ALA A 766 14.66 15.13 -27.63
CA ALA A 766 15.34 14.22 -26.72
C ALA A 766 14.53 12.94 -26.46
N LEU A 767 13.22 13.08 -26.25
CA LEU A 767 12.36 12.02 -25.69
C LEU A 767 11.14 11.69 -26.58
N GLY A 768 10.81 12.56 -27.55
CA GLY A 768 9.62 12.38 -28.39
C GLY A 768 9.68 11.15 -29.29
N TRP A 769 10.88 10.70 -29.69
CA TRP A 769 11.06 9.47 -30.47
C TRP A 769 10.61 8.21 -29.72
N PHE A 770 10.60 8.24 -28.38
CA PHE A 770 10.24 7.13 -27.51
C PHE A 770 8.78 7.25 -27.02
N PHE A 771 8.44 8.35 -26.34
CA PHE A 771 7.11 8.47 -25.70
C PHE A 771 5.96 8.68 -26.68
N ILE A 772 6.14 9.43 -27.78
CA ILE A 772 5.04 9.72 -28.71
C ILE A 772 4.54 8.44 -29.41
N PRO A 773 5.41 7.56 -29.95
CA PRO A 773 4.94 6.29 -30.51
C PRO A 773 4.19 5.41 -29.51
N LEU A 774 4.71 5.26 -28.29
CA LEU A 774 4.06 4.48 -27.23
C LEU A 774 2.70 5.08 -26.86
N GLY A 775 2.63 6.41 -26.72
CA GLY A 775 1.39 7.13 -26.42
C GLY A 775 0.32 7.09 -27.51
N ARG A 776 0.72 6.85 -28.76
CA ARG A 776 -0.21 6.64 -29.89
C ARG A 776 -0.76 5.22 -29.98
N ALA A 777 -0.09 4.26 -29.35
CA ALA A 777 -0.43 2.84 -29.33
C ALA A 777 -0.59 2.33 -27.89
N THR A 778 -1.11 3.16 -26.98
CA THR A 778 -1.12 2.85 -25.55
C THR A 778 -1.83 1.54 -25.23
N LEU A 779 -2.93 1.22 -25.92
CA LEU A 779 -3.66 -0.01 -25.65
C LEU A 779 -2.84 -1.24 -26.06
N TYR A 780 -2.14 -1.15 -27.20
CA TYR A 780 -1.23 -2.20 -27.62
C TYR A 780 -0.11 -2.45 -26.60
N VAL A 781 0.54 -1.37 -26.14
CA VAL A 781 1.60 -1.44 -25.12
C VAL A 781 1.05 -2.03 -23.82
N PHE A 782 -0.16 -1.61 -23.43
CA PHE A 782 -0.86 -2.13 -22.26
C PHE A 782 -1.25 -3.61 -22.40
N ILE A 783 -1.47 -4.16 -23.59
CA ILE A 783 -1.71 -5.59 -23.73
C ILE A 783 -0.40 -6.37 -23.69
N LEU A 784 0.62 -5.89 -24.43
CA LEU A 784 1.87 -6.63 -24.56
C LEU A 784 2.73 -6.63 -23.30
N HIS A 785 2.64 -5.62 -22.44
CA HIS A 785 3.43 -5.63 -21.22
C HIS A 785 3.05 -6.79 -20.28
N VAL A 786 1.78 -7.24 -20.25
CA VAL A 786 1.35 -8.41 -19.46
C VAL A 786 2.07 -9.68 -19.94
N VAL A 787 2.21 -9.84 -21.26
CA VAL A 787 2.96 -10.96 -21.84
C VAL A 787 4.44 -10.87 -21.48
N LEU A 788 5.03 -9.68 -21.52
CA LEU A 788 6.43 -9.47 -21.15
C LEU A 788 6.68 -9.69 -19.66
N ILE A 789 5.71 -9.37 -18.79
CA ILE A 789 5.78 -9.68 -17.34
C ILE A 789 5.86 -11.19 -17.14
N ALA A 790 5.02 -11.97 -17.84
CA ALA A 790 5.09 -13.44 -17.79
C ALA A 790 6.49 -13.95 -18.20
N VAL A 791 7.06 -13.38 -19.27
CA VAL A 791 8.42 -13.75 -19.73
C VAL A 791 9.46 -13.42 -18.67
N VAL A 792 9.42 -12.21 -18.10
CA VAL A 792 10.36 -11.73 -17.08
C VAL A 792 10.28 -12.59 -15.81
N ALA A 793 9.08 -12.92 -15.34
CA ALA A 793 8.85 -13.75 -14.15
C ALA A 793 9.50 -15.15 -14.27
N ASN A 794 9.65 -15.66 -15.48
CA ASN A 794 10.25 -16.97 -15.74
C ASN A 794 11.79 -16.94 -15.86
N VAL A 795 12.45 -15.77 -15.80
CA VAL A 795 13.92 -15.67 -15.83
C VAL A 795 14.49 -15.72 -14.40
N PRO A 796 15.19 -16.80 -13.98
CA PRO A 796 15.64 -16.95 -12.59
C PRO A 796 16.59 -15.85 -12.12
N ALA A 797 17.48 -15.36 -13.00
CA ALA A 797 18.45 -14.32 -12.66
C ALA A 797 17.81 -12.99 -12.24
N LEU A 798 16.60 -12.69 -12.74
CA LEU A 798 15.88 -11.46 -12.40
C LEU A 798 15.14 -11.54 -11.05
N ARG A 799 15.02 -12.75 -10.48
CA ARG A 799 14.41 -12.96 -9.16
C ARG A 799 15.37 -12.72 -7.99
N GLN A 800 16.68 -12.64 -8.26
CA GLN A 800 17.73 -12.51 -7.25
C GLN A 800 17.85 -11.08 -6.67
N GLY A 801 16.98 -10.14 -7.05
CA GLY A 801 16.94 -8.79 -6.48
C GLY A 801 18.10 -7.86 -6.89
N ASN A 802 18.88 -8.21 -7.91
CA ASN A 802 20.00 -7.39 -8.37
C ASN A 802 19.49 -6.13 -9.10
N VAL A 803 19.62 -4.97 -8.46
CA VAL A 803 19.08 -3.69 -8.97
C VAL A 803 19.64 -3.28 -10.33
N LEU A 804 20.92 -3.51 -10.61
CA LEU A 804 21.51 -3.15 -11.90
C LEU A 804 20.97 -4.06 -13.01
N LEU A 805 20.88 -5.36 -12.74
CA LEU A 805 20.33 -6.33 -13.68
C LEU A 805 18.84 -6.08 -13.93
N ASN A 806 18.06 -5.82 -12.88
CA ASN A 806 16.64 -5.47 -12.97
C ASN A 806 16.43 -4.15 -13.73
N SER A 807 17.29 -3.15 -13.50
CA SER A 807 17.26 -1.90 -14.25
C SER A 807 17.57 -2.13 -15.74
N ALA A 808 18.56 -2.97 -16.06
CA ALA A 808 18.85 -3.36 -17.43
C ALA A 808 17.68 -4.11 -18.07
N ALA A 809 17.02 -5.01 -17.34
CA ALA A 809 15.83 -5.72 -17.80
C ALA A 809 14.66 -4.76 -18.09
N CYS A 810 14.41 -3.77 -17.22
CA CYS A 810 13.45 -2.70 -17.46
C CYS A 810 13.74 -1.96 -18.78
N VAL A 811 15.01 -1.57 -19.02
CA VAL A 811 15.40 -0.94 -20.29
C VAL A 811 15.12 -1.85 -21.47
N VAL A 812 15.46 -3.14 -21.38
CA VAL A 812 15.20 -4.11 -22.46
C VAL A 812 13.72 -4.23 -22.73
N VAL A 813 12.87 -4.37 -21.71
CA VAL A 813 11.40 -4.44 -21.86
C VAL A 813 10.86 -3.18 -22.54
N LEU A 814 11.28 -1.99 -22.08
CA LEU A 814 10.85 -0.72 -22.67
C LEU A 814 11.31 -0.56 -24.13
N CYS A 815 12.55 -0.96 -24.44
CA CYS A 815 13.08 -0.96 -25.79
C CYS A 815 12.34 -1.96 -26.69
N LEU A 816 12.01 -3.16 -26.18
CA LEU A 816 11.22 -4.16 -26.91
C LEU A 816 9.83 -3.62 -27.25
N LEU A 817 9.12 -3.06 -26.27
CA LEU A 817 7.81 -2.43 -26.50
C LEU A 817 7.90 -1.32 -27.57
N TRP A 818 8.93 -0.48 -27.50
CA TRP A 818 9.17 0.55 -28.49
C TRP A 818 9.46 -0.03 -29.89
N VAL A 819 10.33 -1.04 -30.00
CA VAL A 819 10.62 -1.73 -31.27
C VAL A 819 9.35 -2.35 -31.85
N MET A 820 8.57 -3.06 -31.03
CA MET A 820 7.32 -3.71 -31.44
C MET A 820 6.31 -2.69 -31.99
N VAL A 821 6.18 -1.53 -31.35
CA VAL A 821 5.33 -0.43 -31.82
C VAL A 821 5.85 0.16 -33.12
N ARG A 822 7.17 0.37 -33.26
CA ARG A 822 7.80 0.92 -34.47
C ARG A 822 7.66 -0.03 -35.66
N MET A 823 7.84 -1.33 -35.43
CA MET A 823 7.72 -2.40 -36.42
C MET A 823 6.27 -2.82 -36.67
N ARG A 824 5.30 -2.26 -35.94
CA ARG A 824 3.86 -2.59 -36.04
C ARG A 824 3.59 -4.09 -35.83
N PHE A 825 4.37 -4.72 -34.95
CA PHE A 825 4.28 -6.14 -34.65
C PHE A 825 2.88 -6.50 -34.13
N LEU A 826 2.21 -7.51 -34.69
CA LEU A 826 0.83 -7.89 -34.35
C LEU A 826 -0.25 -6.79 -34.39
N PHE A 827 -0.02 -5.64 -35.05
CA PHE A 827 -1.02 -4.57 -35.15
C PHE A 827 -2.30 -4.96 -35.92
N ARG A 828 -2.30 -6.12 -36.59
CA ARG A 828 -3.48 -6.69 -37.26
C ARG A 828 -4.41 -7.43 -36.27
N ILE A 829 -3.86 -7.93 -35.18
CA ILE A 829 -4.56 -8.78 -34.20
C ILE A 829 -4.89 -7.96 -32.95
N ILE A 830 -3.93 -7.15 -32.49
CA ILE A 830 -4.02 -6.41 -31.23
C ILE A 830 -4.47 -4.97 -31.52
N PRO A 831 -5.50 -4.45 -30.82
CA PRO A 831 -5.96 -3.07 -30.97
C PRO A 831 -4.93 -2.03 -30.51
N ARG A 832 -5.01 -0.82 -31.08
CA ARG A 832 -4.09 0.31 -30.79
C ARG A 832 -4.67 1.31 -29.80
#